data_AF-A0A928P9K2-F1
#
_entry.id   AF-A0A928P9K2-F1
#
_cell.length_a   1.000
_cell.length_b   1.000
_cell.length_c   1.000
_cell.angle_alpha   90.00
_cell.angle_beta   90.00
_cell.angle_gamma   90.00
#
_symmetry.space_group_name_H-M   'P 1'
#
loop_
_entity.id
_entity.type
_entity.pdbx_description
1 polymer ?
#
loop_
_entity_poly.entity_id
_entity_poly.type
_entity_poly.pdbx_seq_one_letter_code
_entity_poly.pdbx_strand_id
1 'polypeptide(L)'
;MKKIFAILLTVCMLLPLFAALPAFAATPTEGYDFTANDSWYYVDGTLSDAPRTIEMWIRLSDDKEDLAELQTEGRCTIFSNYNGFASYAYLHVAVHCESDGNGGYIYYPAMEWNGLLNDLVTSSNYKEHSHFRQFNFKTTPLTPGEWTHITIVIDAEASNVKCYKNATLTNTNGGNIRFGDIMKNTVELPFVIGNDNRYNTPDLRVFRGSIASISLFSDKRTQDEILSDYRNGADYGDENALAHWELPAAGGDVVDRSANKIGLSFSKYWLTETDMQAIRGDNFTPAYSFAVVGDIQYITEYDAKNGTTHVKEMHEWIANNVGNKNIQYVAGMGDVTNRNIAEEWEVALEAISVLNGKVPYSVINGNHDLYTGTTTSSHAIPGKTQLGPTAIDSYFGKDSAYISQFTGANGGLYEPGSVRNTYYKFTVGETDWLFINLDFAPSDDVLKWANQVVASHPEHKVVMTTHGYLHMDGTPISDEDSGSLKGDALNNGEEMWTKFVSLHENIVMVLSGHMESNNIMMKQAKGVKGNTVTQFLIDQQAVDSPYMSSEGKPLGLIAMFYFDQNGKNVSVEWYSPLRDKYFQTRNQLSFDMTADCEEQEFPWDGIARAPKGSGTENDPYIVESAGNLLWLANQVFEACGDYVREKQSDGSYKYVYKHAPINLTNGGEVPFAGKYFKQICDIDLAGLALYSIGYYHTSESGNEKVAAFGGHYDGGGYSIKNGRIVPGLIQNSIGTNINWSGGLFGCVWGATIENVTMDNITVWSRSVTGGIVGRAVAPRNTDAPSDFNVISNCHVTDTCVMKALWKSDGKISATEYGYNTRYRAGVVGPICGMAYATTIKDCTSAVNISVDGEHSMAGGIAGMAGYNSVIENCVFTGSITLTDMNTTVSPTFGGIVGLLAPNLETETMNSGDDYRGTLTIRNCYNSGAFLYTGTDPLPAGLELHWGGILGHAKMLEKADGNRLYLIENCYNLYAKAIEPALAGNANYWIGGIVGKADAGNYDPYDSLTVKNCASVTIAANGGKAEASTNEYRTTGLVSMYNKLPVLATNVTTMTADAIQEEWDRIQLEILLSKTEQSGNRWLTGKGAPIEAANAGDMYLDADSGDVYQYMGNSWSFVINLKG
;
A
#
# COMPACT_ATOMS: atom_id res chain seq x y z
N MET A 1 -38.91 -63.26 1.71
CA MET A 1 -38.31 -62.60 0.53
C MET A 1 -39.29 -61.70 -0.23
N LYS A 2 -40.43 -62.17 -0.77
CA LYS A 2 -41.38 -61.29 -1.50
C LYS A 2 -41.96 -60.12 -0.69
N LYS A 3 -42.16 -60.27 0.62
CA LYS A 3 -42.59 -59.17 1.51
C LYS A 3 -41.50 -58.13 1.81
N ILE A 4 -40.23 -58.53 1.77
CA ILE A 4 -39.08 -57.62 1.97
C ILE A 4 -38.83 -56.82 0.70
N PHE A 5 -38.99 -57.45 -0.47
CA PHE A 5 -38.89 -56.76 -1.77
C PHE A 5 -40.00 -55.73 -1.99
N ALA A 6 -41.23 -56.00 -1.51
CA ALA A 6 -42.33 -55.04 -1.57
C ALA A 6 -42.08 -53.83 -0.66
N ILE A 7 -41.52 -54.03 0.54
CA ILE A 7 -41.18 -52.93 1.47
C ILE A 7 -40.04 -52.07 0.91
N LEU A 8 -38.99 -52.68 0.34
CA LEU A 8 -37.91 -51.92 -0.32
C LEU A 8 -38.40 -51.14 -1.55
N LEU A 9 -39.33 -51.70 -2.34
CA LEU A 9 -39.88 -51.00 -3.50
C LEU A 9 -40.77 -49.81 -3.08
N THR A 10 -41.52 -49.93 -1.99
CA THR A 10 -42.31 -48.82 -1.41
C THR A 10 -41.42 -47.74 -0.80
N VAL A 11 -40.30 -48.11 -0.15
CA VAL A 11 -39.32 -47.13 0.38
C VAL A 11 -38.58 -46.42 -0.76
N CYS A 12 -38.22 -47.11 -1.85
CA CYS A 12 -37.61 -46.50 -3.04
C CYS A 12 -38.57 -45.63 -3.86
N MET A 13 -39.89 -45.91 -3.83
CA MET A 13 -40.91 -45.08 -4.48
C MET A 13 -41.37 -43.87 -3.63
N LEU A 14 -41.06 -43.85 -2.33
CA LEU A 14 -41.32 -42.71 -1.43
C LEU A 14 -40.12 -41.78 -1.27
N LEU A 15 -38.91 -42.19 -1.65
CA LEU A 15 -37.70 -41.36 -1.68
C LEU A 15 -37.83 -40.05 -2.50
N PRO A 16 -38.59 -39.98 -3.61
CA PRO A 16 -38.85 -38.71 -4.31
C PRO A 16 -39.85 -37.79 -3.59
N LEU A 17 -40.64 -38.31 -2.63
CA LEU A 17 -41.61 -37.50 -1.87
C LEU A 17 -40.99 -36.80 -0.64
N PHE A 18 -39.79 -37.21 -0.20
CA PHE A 18 -39.04 -36.52 0.86
C PHE A 18 -38.15 -35.38 0.33
N ALA A 19 -38.01 -35.23 -0.99
CA ALA A 19 -37.28 -34.11 -1.62
C ALA A 19 -38.11 -32.80 -1.70
N ALA A 20 -39.31 -32.77 -1.10
CA ALA A 20 -40.21 -31.62 -1.10
C ALA A 20 -40.67 -31.23 0.32
N LEU A 21 -39.84 -31.45 1.33
CA LEU A 21 -39.93 -30.67 2.56
C LEU A 21 -39.24 -29.33 2.28
N PRO A 22 -39.84 -28.17 2.63
CA PRO A 22 -39.13 -26.90 2.51
C PRO A 22 -37.89 -26.99 3.42
N ALA A 23 -36.71 -27.07 2.81
CA ALA A 23 -35.46 -26.90 3.52
C ALA A 23 -35.52 -25.51 4.19
N PHE A 24 -35.36 -25.48 5.51
CA PHE A 24 -35.37 -24.25 6.28
C PHE A 24 -34.23 -23.34 5.79
N ALA A 25 -34.50 -22.05 5.63
CA ALA A 25 -33.48 -21.06 5.33
C ALA A 25 -32.45 -21.00 6.47
N ALA A 26 -31.22 -20.57 6.17
CA ALA A 26 -30.20 -20.28 7.19
C ALA A 26 -30.51 -18.94 7.90
N THR A 27 -31.75 -18.77 8.37
CA THR A 27 -32.21 -17.54 9.01
C THR A 27 -31.40 -17.31 10.29
N PRO A 28 -30.76 -16.14 10.44
CA PRO A 28 -30.02 -15.81 11.65
C PRO A 28 -30.91 -15.81 12.88
N THR A 29 -30.33 -16.20 14.01
CA THR A 29 -30.99 -16.06 15.32
C THR A 29 -30.65 -14.72 15.98
N GLU A 30 -29.51 -14.16 15.64
CA GLU A 30 -28.98 -12.91 16.17
C GLU A 30 -28.11 -12.19 15.12
N GLY A 31 -27.76 -10.94 15.42
CA GLY A 31 -26.87 -10.08 14.65
C GLY A 31 -26.61 -8.80 15.45
N TYR A 32 -25.65 -7.98 15.02
CA TYR A 32 -25.36 -6.73 15.73
C TYR A 32 -26.49 -5.71 15.54
N ASP A 33 -26.91 -5.08 16.64
CA ASP A 33 -28.01 -4.10 16.68
C ASP A 33 -27.47 -2.67 16.70
N PHE A 34 -27.81 -1.88 15.68
CA PHE A 34 -27.33 -0.51 15.48
C PHE A 34 -28.31 0.56 16.02
N THR A 35 -29.43 0.15 16.63
CA THR A 35 -30.46 1.06 17.15
C THR A 35 -29.98 2.00 18.26
N ALA A 36 -28.92 1.63 19.00
CA ALA A 36 -28.31 2.48 20.03
C ALA A 36 -27.71 3.80 19.50
N ASN A 37 -27.57 3.93 18.16
CA ASN A 37 -27.12 5.13 17.48
C ASN A 37 -25.72 5.63 17.89
N ASP A 38 -24.86 4.72 18.37
CA ASP A 38 -23.56 5.08 18.93
C ASP A 38 -22.41 4.28 18.31
N SER A 39 -22.67 3.40 17.35
CA SER A 39 -21.73 2.38 16.90
C SER A 39 -21.83 2.06 15.41
N TRP A 40 -20.70 1.69 14.81
CA TRP A 40 -20.60 1.20 13.44
C TRP A 40 -19.33 0.37 13.25
N TYR A 41 -19.17 -0.22 12.07
CA TYR A 41 -17.95 -0.92 11.69
C TYR A 41 -17.22 -0.18 10.57
N TYR A 42 -15.90 -0.11 10.66
CA TYR A 42 -15.01 0.24 9.56
C TYR A 42 -14.53 -1.02 8.86
N VAL A 43 -14.34 -0.96 7.54
CA VAL A 43 -13.68 -2.02 6.78
C VAL A 43 -12.16 -1.78 6.79
N ASP A 44 -11.39 -2.75 7.27
CA ASP A 44 -9.95 -2.66 7.51
C ASP A 44 -9.12 -2.85 6.23
N GLY A 45 -9.37 -2.01 5.22
CA GLY A 45 -8.63 -2.03 3.96
C GLY A 45 -9.50 -1.70 2.75
N THR A 46 -8.97 -2.03 1.56
CA THR A 46 -9.66 -1.83 0.28
C THR A 46 -10.07 -3.16 -0.33
N LEU A 47 -11.25 -3.19 -0.94
CA LEU A 47 -11.73 -4.38 -1.64
C LEU A 47 -10.88 -4.61 -2.91
N SER A 48 -10.59 -5.88 -3.23
CA SER A 48 -9.74 -6.24 -4.37
C SER A 48 -10.37 -5.89 -5.73
N ASP A 49 -11.71 -5.89 -5.81
CA ASP A 49 -12.52 -5.41 -6.94
C ASP A 49 -13.85 -4.82 -6.44
N ALA A 50 -14.59 -4.16 -7.33
CA ALA A 50 -15.88 -3.57 -7.00
C ALA A 50 -16.99 -4.63 -6.87
N PRO A 51 -17.85 -4.55 -5.82
CA PRO A 51 -18.95 -5.51 -5.65
C PRO A 51 -19.92 -5.49 -6.83
N ARG A 52 -20.16 -6.65 -7.44
CA ARG A 52 -21.23 -6.89 -8.42
C ARG A 52 -22.44 -7.57 -7.79
N THR A 53 -22.23 -8.30 -6.70
CA THR A 53 -23.30 -8.81 -5.86
C THR A 53 -23.05 -8.45 -4.40
N ILE A 54 -24.11 -7.98 -3.73
CA ILE A 54 -24.10 -7.64 -2.30
C ILE A 54 -25.22 -8.45 -1.66
N GLU A 55 -24.85 -9.37 -0.79
CA GLU A 55 -25.81 -10.15 -0.01
C GLU A 55 -25.78 -9.73 1.44
N MET A 56 -26.95 -9.63 2.06
CA MET A 56 -27.07 -9.18 3.44
C MET A 56 -28.24 -9.85 4.15
N TRP A 57 -28.02 -10.22 5.41
CA TRP A 57 -29.09 -10.57 6.33
C TRP A 57 -29.33 -9.39 7.25
N ILE A 58 -30.53 -8.79 7.16
CA ILE A 58 -30.92 -7.65 7.98
C ILE A 58 -32.26 -7.88 8.67
N ARG A 59 -32.49 -7.21 9.78
CA ARG A 59 -33.77 -7.13 10.49
C ARG A 59 -34.00 -5.68 10.90
N LEU A 60 -34.94 -5.00 10.23
CA LEU A 60 -35.34 -3.64 10.59
C LEU A 60 -36.01 -3.64 11.98
N SER A 61 -35.76 -2.63 12.82
CA SER A 61 -36.39 -2.51 14.13
C SER A 61 -37.92 -2.44 14.03
N ASP A 62 -38.63 -3.08 14.97
CA ASP A 62 -40.06 -2.94 15.17
C ASP A 62 -40.43 -1.97 16.30
N ASP A 63 -39.43 -1.33 16.92
CA ASP A 63 -39.63 -0.27 17.89
C ASP A 63 -40.19 1.01 17.22
N LYS A 64 -41.10 1.68 17.90
CA LYS A 64 -41.80 2.85 17.34
C LYS A 64 -40.93 4.09 17.29
N GLU A 65 -39.99 4.25 18.21
CA GLU A 65 -39.08 5.40 18.26
C GLU A 65 -38.06 5.29 17.14
N ASP A 66 -37.43 4.12 16.97
CA ASP A 66 -36.50 3.83 15.87
C ASP A 66 -37.14 4.08 14.49
N LEU A 67 -38.37 3.60 14.32
CA LEU A 67 -39.11 3.79 13.08
C LEU A 67 -39.51 5.26 12.88
N ALA A 68 -39.82 6.01 13.94
CA ALA A 68 -40.14 7.43 13.84
C ALA A 68 -38.92 8.27 13.44
N GLU A 69 -37.73 7.92 13.94
CA GLU A 69 -36.47 8.52 13.51
C GLU A 69 -36.19 8.21 12.04
N LEU A 70 -36.30 6.93 11.63
CA LEU A 70 -36.16 6.54 10.22
C LEU A 70 -37.15 7.30 9.32
N GLN A 71 -38.39 7.47 9.75
CA GLN A 71 -39.42 8.24 9.03
C GLN A 71 -39.06 9.73 8.92
N THR A 72 -38.39 10.28 9.93
CA THR A 72 -37.94 11.67 9.95
C THR A 72 -36.73 11.87 9.02
N GLU A 73 -35.79 10.92 9.04
CA GLU A 73 -34.57 10.94 8.21
C GLU A 73 -34.84 10.52 6.76
N GLY A 74 -35.90 9.74 6.53
CA GLY A 74 -36.29 9.16 5.24
C GLY A 74 -35.51 7.91 4.83
N ARG A 75 -34.38 7.61 5.48
CA ARG A 75 -33.51 6.46 5.18
C ARG A 75 -32.51 6.16 6.29
N CYS A 76 -32.02 4.92 6.34
CA CYS A 76 -30.90 4.48 7.18
C CYS A 76 -29.91 3.60 6.40
N THR A 77 -28.63 3.68 6.74
CA THR A 77 -27.53 3.08 5.97
C THR A 77 -27.25 1.65 6.41
N ILE A 78 -26.98 0.75 5.47
CA ILE A 78 -26.51 -0.61 5.77
C ILE A 78 -25.01 -0.71 5.54
N PHE A 79 -24.55 -0.35 4.34
CA PHE A 79 -23.17 -0.49 3.88
C PHE A 79 -22.85 0.65 2.92
N SER A 80 -21.76 1.39 3.16
CA SER A 80 -21.52 2.64 2.45
C SER A 80 -20.07 3.07 2.49
N ASN A 81 -19.59 3.72 1.43
CA ASN A 81 -18.40 4.58 1.49
C ASN A 81 -18.70 6.05 1.15
N TYR A 82 -19.97 6.44 1.13
CA TYR A 82 -20.39 7.81 0.89
C TYR A 82 -19.92 8.76 2.00
N ASN A 83 -19.15 9.78 1.64
CA ASN A 83 -18.52 10.74 2.58
C ASN A 83 -19.18 12.13 2.62
N GLY A 84 -20.35 12.30 1.98
CA GLY A 84 -21.07 13.58 1.94
C GLY A 84 -20.78 14.45 0.72
N PHE A 85 -19.67 14.24 0.03
CA PHE A 85 -19.30 15.00 -1.15
C PHE A 85 -19.78 14.28 -2.42
N ALA A 86 -20.76 14.88 -3.11
CA ALA A 86 -21.33 14.31 -4.35
C ALA A 86 -20.35 14.27 -5.54
N SER A 87 -19.12 14.77 -5.37
CA SER A 87 -18.05 14.80 -6.36
C SER A 87 -17.17 13.54 -6.36
N TYR A 88 -17.31 12.62 -5.39
CA TYR A 88 -16.54 11.36 -5.38
C TYR A 88 -17.36 10.16 -5.86
N ALA A 89 -16.67 9.13 -6.35
CA ALA A 89 -17.29 7.84 -6.66
C ALA A 89 -17.64 7.11 -5.36
N TYR A 90 -18.88 6.62 -5.23
CA TYR A 90 -19.31 5.89 -4.05
C TYR A 90 -20.38 4.86 -4.36
N LEU A 91 -20.51 3.89 -3.45
CA LEU A 91 -21.55 2.90 -3.37
C LEU A 91 -22.19 3.00 -1.98
N HIS A 92 -23.51 3.18 -1.94
CA HIS A 92 -24.27 3.33 -0.71
C HIS A 92 -25.52 2.46 -0.76
N VAL A 93 -25.63 1.51 0.16
CA VAL A 93 -26.78 0.62 0.30
C VAL A 93 -27.51 0.95 1.59
N ALA A 94 -28.82 1.14 1.49
CA ALA A 94 -29.65 1.70 2.55
C ALA A 94 -31.04 1.05 2.59
N VAL A 95 -31.78 1.29 3.67
CA VAL A 95 -33.24 1.16 3.69
C VAL A 95 -33.84 2.54 3.57
N HIS A 96 -34.72 2.73 2.60
CA HIS A 96 -35.50 3.95 2.44
C HIS A 96 -36.90 3.74 2.98
N CYS A 97 -37.52 4.83 3.44
CA CYS A 97 -38.92 4.84 3.83
C CYS A 97 -39.69 5.98 3.15
N GLU A 98 -40.96 5.72 2.84
CA GLU A 98 -41.88 6.75 2.35
C GLU A 98 -43.30 6.49 2.84
N SER A 99 -44.12 7.55 2.89
CA SER A 99 -45.54 7.40 3.25
C SER A 99 -46.28 6.60 2.19
N ASP A 100 -47.14 5.68 2.63
CA ASP A 100 -48.02 4.89 1.75
C ASP A 100 -49.27 5.66 1.28
N GLY A 101 -49.43 6.92 1.69
CA GLY A 101 -50.58 7.78 1.39
C GLY A 101 -51.86 7.48 2.18
N ASN A 102 -51.86 6.46 3.05
CA ASN A 102 -52.98 6.03 3.90
C ASN A 102 -52.68 6.16 5.40
N GLY A 103 -51.64 6.91 5.76
CA GLY A 103 -51.22 7.12 7.15
C GLY A 103 -50.23 6.06 7.67
N GLY A 104 -49.74 5.18 6.80
CA GLY A 104 -48.64 4.25 7.06
C GLY A 104 -47.36 4.62 6.30
N TYR A 105 -46.34 3.78 6.46
CA TYR A 105 -45.06 3.89 5.78
C TYR A 105 -44.67 2.54 5.17
N ILE A 106 -44.00 2.59 4.02
CA ILE A 106 -43.34 1.44 3.42
C ILE A 106 -41.83 1.57 3.58
N TYR A 107 -41.18 0.47 3.93
CA TYR A 107 -39.72 0.37 4.06
C TYR A 107 -39.21 -0.54 2.95
N TYR A 108 -38.15 -0.14 2.26
CA TYR A 108 -37.62 -0.93 1.15
C TYR A 108 -36.12 -0.72 0.96
N PRO A 109 -35.37 -1.71 0.45
CA PRO A 109 -33.97 -1.54 0.15
C PRO A 109 -33.77 -0.50 -0.96
N ALA A 110 -32.66 0.22 -0.89
CA ALA A 110 -32.23 1.15 -1.92
C ALA A 110 -30.71 1.05 -2.12
N MET A 111 -30.28 1.37 -3.33
CA MET A 111 -28.87 1.51 -3.67
C MET A 111 -28.66 2.87 -4.33
N GLU A 112 -27.73 3.64 -3.81
CA GLU A 112 -27.22 4.85 -4.41
C GLU A 112 -25.81 4.58 -4.95
N TRP A 113 -25.59 5.05 -6.16
CA TRP A 113 -24.33 4.90 -6.86
C TRP A 113 -23.99 6.22 -7.54
N ASN A 114 -22.74 6.61 -7.44
CA ASN A 114 -22.18 7.70 -8.21
C ASN A 114 -20.91 7.22 -8.91
N GLY A 115 -20.93 7.23 -10.24
CA GLY A 115 -19.73 7.07 -11.06
C GLY A 115 -19.30 8.40 -11.66
N LEU A 116 -18.00 8.68 -11.61
CA LEU A 116 -17.41 9.79 -12.34
C LEU A 116 -17.17 9.37 -13.80
N LEU A 117 -17.86 10.02 -14.76
CA LEU A 117 -17.59 9.82 -16.18
C LEU A 117 -16.56 10.84 -16.66
N ASN A 118 -15.42 10.33 -17.11
CA ASN A 118 -14.45 11.08 -17.88
C ASN A 118 -14.86 11.12 -19.35
N ASP A 119 -15.94 11.85 -19.68
CA ASP A 119 -16.26 12.08 -21.08
C ASP A 119 -15.24 13.05 -21.71
N LEU A 120 -14.66 12.59 -22.82
CA LEU A 120 -13.59 13.19 -23.61
C LEU A 120 -13.95 14.57 -24.25
N VAL A 121 -12.96 15.48 -24.22
CA VAL A 121 -12.60 16.55 -25.22
C VAL A 121 -13.05 18.02 -24.96
N THR A 122 -12.03 18.85 -24.70
CA THR A 122 -11.81 20.29 -24.98
C THR A 122 -12.83 21.35 -24.57
N SER A 123 -12.28 22.42 -23.98
CA SER A 123 -12.80 23.78 -23.77
C SER A 123 -13.22 24.10 -22.33
N SER A 124 -12.92 25.35 -21.98
CA SER A 124 -12.78 25.98 -20.66
C SER A 124 -14.05 26.09 -19.81
N ASN A 125 -14.91 25.07 -19.79
CA ASN A 125 -16.10 25.01 -18.94
C ASN A 125 -16.16 23.67 -18.22
N TYR A 126 -15.45 23.57 -17.08
CA TYR A 126 -15.57 22.44 -16.16
C TYR A 126 -17.01 22.34 -15.65
N LYS A 127 -17.74 21.30 -16.08
CA LYS A 127 -18.90 20.78 -15.38
C LYS A 127 -18.70 19.29 -15.26
N GLU A 128 -18.28 18.84 -14.08
CA GLU A 128 -18.27 17.42 -13.72
C GLU A 128 -19.69 16.88 -13.93
N HIS A 129 -19.84 15.88 -14.81
CA HIS A 129 -21.09 15.15 -14.92
C HIS A 129 -21.02 13.99 -13.93
N SER A 130 -21.47 14.23 -12.69
CA SER A 130 -21.73 13.15 -11.74
C SER A 130 -22.89 12.29 -12.27
N HIS A 131 -22.67 10.98 -12.41
CA HIS A 131 -23.74 10.05 -12.81
C HIS A 131 -24.39 9.45 -11.59
N PHE A 132 -24.89 10.32 -10.71
CA PHE A 132 -25.71 9.89 -9.59
C PHE A 132 -26.91 9.09 -10.12
N ARG A 133 -27.09 7.90 -9.56
CA ARG A 133 -28.24 7.03 -9.77
C ARG A 133 -28.67 6.48 -8.43
N GLN A 134 -29.96 6.63 -8.17
CA GLN A 134 -30.62 6.03 -7.02
C GLN A 134 -31.58 4.95 -7.54
N PHE A 135 -31.44 3.75 -7.01
CA PHE A 135 -32.26 2.58 -7.30
C PHE A 135 -33.11 2.29 -6.07
N ASN A 136 -34.40 2.59 -6.16
CA ASN A 136 -35.37 2.30 -5.10
C ASN A 136 -36.06 0.97 -5.41
N PHE A 137 -35.96 -0.02 -4.52
CA PHE A 137 -36.55 -1.35 -4.72
C PHE A 137 -37.91 -1.47 -4.04
N LYS A 138 -38.86 -0.58 -4.38
CA LYS A 138 -40.18 -0.45 -3.71
C LYS A 138 -41.05 -1.71 -3.76
N THR A 139 -40.86 -2.57 -4.76
CA THR A 139 -41.56 -3.87 -4.86
C THR A 139 -40.91 -4.95 -3.98
N THR A 140 -39.89 -4.60 -3.21
CA THR A 140 -39.21 -5.41 -2.21
C THR A 140 -39.46 -4.85 -0.80
N PRO A 141 -40.72 -4.77 -0.31
CA PRO A 141 -40.98 -4.19 1.01
C PRO A 141 -40.38 -5.03 2.13
N LEU A 142 -39.86 -4.37 3.16
CA LEU A 142 -39.35 -4.97 4.39
C LEU A 142 -40.42 -4.93 5.47
N THR A 143 -40.50 -6.01 6.25
CA THR A 143 -41.36 -6.09 7.43
C THR A 143 -40.50 -5.78 8.67
N PRO A 144 -40.79 -4.72 9.43
CA PRO A 144 -40.19 -4.49 10.74
C PRO A 144 -40.24 -5.75 11.63
N GLY A 145 -39.14 -6.06 12.32
CA GLY A 145 -39.01 -7.22 13.21
C GLY A 145 -38.67 -8.54 12.53
N GLU A 146 -38.71 -8.64 11.20
CA GLU A 146 -38.42 -9.89 10.46
C GLU A 146 -37.01 -9.91 9.86
N TRP A 147 -36.27 -11.00 10.10
CA TRP A 147 -35.03 -11.28 9.37
C TRP A 147 -35.34 -11.47 7.88
N THR A 148 -34.67 -10.69 7.05
CA THR A 148 -34.82 -10.71 5.61
C THR A 148 -33.44 -10.84 4.97
N HIS A 149 -33.28 -11.79 4.06
CA HIS A 149 -32.12 -11.88 3.18
C HIS A 149 -32.38 -11.01 1.95
N ILE A 150 -31.50 -10.06 1.72
CA ILE A 150 -31.54 -9.16 0.56
C ILE A 150 -30.30 -9.41 -0.27
N THR A 151 -30.50 -9.63 -1.56
CA THR A 151 -29.40 -9.67 -2.53
C THR A 151 -29.61 -8.57 -3.58
N ILE A 152 -28.60 -7.73 -3.78
CA ILE A 152 -28.55 -6.74 -4.84
C ILE A 152 -27.52 -7.22 -5.87
N VAL A 153 -27.96 -7.41 -7.12
CA VAL A 153 -27.11 -7.82 -8.25
C VAL A 153 -27.02 -6.69 -9.26
N ILE A 154 -25.80 -6.24 -9.55
CA ILE A 154 -25.50 -5.20 -10.53
C ILE A 154 -25.12 -5.88 -11.85
N ASP A 155 -26.07 -5.97 -12.76
CA ASP A 155 -25.90 -6.60 -14.07
C ASP A 155 -25.49 -5.54 -15.10
N ALA A 156 -24.19 -5.26 -15.14
CA ALA A 156 -23.62 -4.23 -16.01
C ALA A 156 -23.89 -4.51 -17.49
N GLU A 157 -23.78 -5.77 -17.90
CA GLU A 157 -24.02 -6.22 -19.29
C GLU A 157 -25.46 -5.96 -19.72
N ALA A 158 -26.42 -6.28 -18.86
CA ALA A 158 -27.84 -6.06 -19.14
C ALA A 158 -28.33 -4.65 -18.73
N SER A 159 -27.42 -3.77 -18.30
CA SER A 159 -27.69 -2.39 -17.88
C SER A 159 -28.86 -2.28 -16.89
N ASN A 160 -28.87 -3.14 -15.87
CA ASN A 160 -29.89 -3.16 -14.83
C ASN A 160 -29.34 -3.56 -13.45
N VAL A 161 -30.14 -3.28 -12.43
CA VAL A 161 -29.91 -3.74 -11.06
C VAL A 161 -31.10 -4.56 -10.63
N LYS A 162 -30.84 -5.73 -10.08
CA LYS A 162 -31.85 -6.65 -9.56
C LYS A 162 -31.77 -6.68 -8.05
N CYS A 163 -32.93 -6.80 -7.41
CA CYS A 163 -33.04 -6.97 -5.97
C CYS A 163 -33.90 -8.20 -5.68
N TYR A 164 -33.37 -9.08 -4.84
CA TYR A 164 -33.99 -10.32 -4.40
C TYR A 164 -34.32 -10.21 -2.91
N LYS A 165 -35.49 -10.72 -2.53
CA LYS A 165 -35.89 -10.93 -1.13
C LYS A 165 -36.02 -12.42 -0.88
N ASN A 166 -35.27 -12.94 0.09
CA ASN A 166 -35.28 -14.36 0.46
C ASN A 166 -35.10 -15.25 -0.78
N ALA A 167 -34.04 -14.95 -1.55
CA ALA A 167 -33.72 -15.53 -2.85
C ALA A 167 -34.79 -15.41 -3.96
N THR A 168 -35.88 -14.66 -3.77
CA THR A 168 -36.88 -14.43 -4.82
C THR A 168 -36.66 -13.08 -5.47
N LEU A 169 -36.51 -13.02 -6.80
CA LEU A 169 -36.41 -11.76 -7.53
C LEU A 169 -37.72 -10.97 -7.39
N THR A 170 -37.63 -9.77 -6.80
CA THR A 170 -38.81 -8.91 -6.53
C THR A 170 -38.75 -7.59 -7.27
N ASN A 171 -37.57 -7.11 -7.65
CA ASN A 171 -37.42 -5.86 -8.38
C ASN A 171 -36.29 -5.95 -9.42
N THR A 172 -36.54 -5.36 -10.58
CA THR A 172 -35.52 -5.08 -11.59
C THR A 172 -35.65 -3.63 -12.02
N ASN A 173 -34.63 -2.82 -11.72
CA ASN A 173 -34.52 -1.45 -12.20
C ASN A 173 -33.63 -1.46 -13.44
N GLY A 174 -34.19 -1.16 -14.62
CA GLY A 174 -33.47 -1.15 -15.90
C GLY A 174 -33.64 0.15 -16.68
N GLY A 175 -32.81 0.33 -17.71
CA GLY A 175 -32.97 1.37 -18.74
C GLY A 175 -31.80 2.36 -18.80
N ASN A 176 -31.00 2.29 -19.88
CA ASN A 176 -29.90 3.21 -20.16
C ASN A 176 -28.97 3.50 -18.96
N ILE A 177 -28.75 2.51 -18.09
CA ILE A 177 -27.85 2.64 -16.95
C ILE A 177 -26.45 2.23 -17.43
N ARG A 178 -25.52 3.18 -17.47
CA ARG A 178 -24.12 2.91 -17.84
C ARG A 178 -23.33 2.52 -16.60
N PHE A 179 -23.29 1.23 -16.28
CA PHE A 179 -22.32 0.66 -15.35
C PHE A 179 -21.00 0.43 -16.13
N GLY A 180 -20.18 1.46 -16.29
CA GLY A 180 -18.87 1.32 -16.96
C GLY A 180 -17.84 0.56 -16.10
N ASP A 181 -16.58 0.52 -16.57
CA ASP A 181 -15.38 0.08 -15.81
C ASP A 181 -15.11 0.92 -14.54
N ILE A 182 -15.96 1.92 -14.29
CA ILE A 182 -15.89 3.00 -13.30
C ILE A 182 -16.32 2.56 -11.88
N MET A 183 -16.89 1.35 -11.73
CA MET A 183 -17.14 0.77 -10.40
C MET A 183 -15.82 0.57 -9.62
N LYS A 184 -14.67 0.44 -10.28
CA LYS A 184 -13.37 0.30 -9.60
C LYS A 184 -13.02 1.48 -8.68
N ASN A 185 -13.45 2.69 -9.03
CA ASN A 185 -13.15 3.87 -8.21
C ASN A 185 -14.02 3.90 -6.93
N THR A 186 -15.10 3.11 -6.86
CA THR A 186 -15.90 3.00 -5.63
C THR A 186 -15.23 2.13 -4.58
N VAL A 187 -14.07 1.51 -4.82
CA VAL A 187 -13.31 0.78 -3.77
C VAL A 187 -12.10 1.54 -3.25
N GLU A 188 -11.83 2.74 -3.78
CA GLU A 188 -10.73 3.61 -3.34
C GLU A 188 -11.02 4.30 -2.00
N LEU A 189 -12.30 4.44 -1.63
CA LEU A 189 -12.71 4.98 -0.34
C LEU A 189 -13.09 3.85 0.62
N PRO A 190 -12.68 3.94 1.90
CA PRO A 190 -12.98 2.94 2.91
C PRO A 190 -14.49 2.81 3.12
N PHE A 191 -14.97 1.57 3.27
CA PHE A 191 -16.37 1.30 3.55
C PHE A 191 -16.65 1.28 5.06
N VAL A 192 -17.90 1.56 5.40
CA VAL A 192 -18.47 1.41 6.75
C VAL A 192 -19.77 0.60 6.68
N ILE A 193 -20.11 -0.04 7.80
CA ILE A 193 -21.35 -0.79 8.00
C ILE A 193 -22.12 -0.20 9.17
N GLY A 194 -23.42 -0.01 8.99
CA GLY A 194 -24.31 0.55 9.99
C GLY A 194 -24.38 2.07 10.02
N ASN A 195 -23.55 2.76 9.26
CA ASN A 195 -23.57 4.22 9.08
C ASN A 195 -22.99 4.62 7.70
N ASP A 196 -22.84 5.90 7.41
CA ASP A 196 -22.06 6.41 6.28
C ASP A 196 -20.84 7.25 6.73
N ASN A 197 -19.95 7.58 5.79
CA ASN A 197 -18.69 8.29 6.06
C ASN A 197 -18.87 9.81 6.15
N ARG A 198 -20.08 10.34 6.35
CA ARG A 198 -20.24 11.78 6.55
C ARG A 198 -19.64 12.17 7.89
N TYR A 199 -18.43 12.68 7.79
CA TYR A 199 -17.54 13.00 8.91
C TYR A 199 -18.20 13.88 9.99
N ASN A 200 -19.16 14.72 9.60
CA ASN A 200 -19.65 15.81 10.45
C ASN A 200 -20.98 15.53 11.14
N THR A 201 -21.63 14.39 10.87
CA THR A 201 -23.01 14.17 11.36
C THR A 201 -23.13 12.78 11.99
N PRO A 202 -22.67 12.62 13.25
CA PRO A 202 -22.60 11.31 13.92
C PRO A 202 -23.96 10.59 14.00
N ASP A 203 -25.06 11.33 14.00
CA ASP A 203 -26.40 10.76 14.19
C ASP A 203 -27.26 10.66 12.91
N LEU A 204 -26.73 11.01 11.73
CA LEU A 204 -27.55 11.03 10.51
C LEU A 204 -27.35 9.76 9.68
N ARG A 205 -28.41 8.94 9.58
CA ARG A 205 -28.55 7.73 8.75
C ARG A 205 -27.90 6.46 9.30
N VAL A 206 -27.79 6.32 10.61
CA VAL A 206 -27.42 5.06 11.25
C VAL A 206 -28.50 3.99 10.98
N PHE A 207 -28.08 2.74 10.78
CA PHE A 207 -29.00 1.63 10.56
C PHE A 207 -29.98 1.47 11.73
N ARG A 208 -31.28 1.42 11.44
CA ARG A 208 -32.32 1.25 12.46
C ARG A 208 -32.75 -0.22 12.57
N GLY A 209 -31.84 -1.07 13.02
CA GLY A 209 -32.09 -2.50 13.19
C GLY A 209 -30.82 -3.34 13.35
N SER A 210 -30.95 -4.63 13.13
CA SER A 210 -29.85 -5.59 13.26
C SER A 210 -29.33 -6.09 11.90
N ILE A 211 -28.01 -6.26 11.78
CA ILE A 211 -27.34 -6.89 10.63
C ILE A 211 -26.64 -8.15 11.14
N ALA A 212 -26.91 -9.30 10.52
CA ALA A 212 -26.26 -10.56 10.89
C ALA A 212 -25.04 -10.86 10.02
N SER A 213 -25.11 -10.56 8.72
CA SER A 213 -23.99 -10.78 7.82
C SER A 213 -24.05 -9.90 6.59
N ILE A 214 -22.89 -9.64 6.01
CA ILE A 214 -22.72 -9.04 4.68
C ILE A 214 -21.71 -9.87 3.89
N SER A 215 -22.05 -10.21 2.65
CA SER A 215 -21.17 -10.88 1.70
C SER A 215 -21.07 -10.06 0.42
N LEU A 216 -19.85 -9.89 -0.07
CA LEU A 216 -19.56 -9.13 -1.28
C LEU A 216 -18.92 -10.06 -2.31
N PHE A 217 -19.38 -10.01 -3.56
CA PHE A 217 -18.82 -10.80 -4.66
C PHE A 217 -18.48 -9.91 -5.85
N SER A 218 -17.37 -10.23 -6.52
CA SER A 218 -16.88 -9.51 -7.71
C SER A 218 -17.67 -9.83 -8.98
N ASP A 219 -18.51 -10.87 -8.95
CA ASP A 219 -19.30 -11.35 -10.06
C ASP A 219 -20.82 -11.20 -9.81
N LYS A 220 -21.60 -11.47 -10.86
CA LYS A 220 -23.07 -11.45 -10.79
C LYS A 220 -23.56 -12.84 -10.41
N ARG A 221 -23.94 -13.04 -9.14
CA ARG A 221 -24.48 -14.31 -8.67
C ARG A 221 -25.75 -14.68 -9.43
N THR A 222 -25.82 -15.93 -9.84
CA THR A 222 -26.98 -16.53 -10.49
C THR A 222 -28.10 -16.76 -9.48
N GLN A 223 -29.32 -16.97 -9.98
CA GLN A 223 -30.49 -17.28 -9.13
C GLN A 223 -30.29 -18.55 -8.27
N ASP A 224 -29.57 -19.55 -8.79
CA ASP A 224 -29.33 -20.81 -8.09
C ASP A 224 -28.28 -20.64 -6.98
N GLU A 225 -27.25 -19.84 -7.23
CA GLU A 225 -26.26 -19.44 -6.24
C GLU A 225 -26.91 -18.65 -5.10
N ILE A 226 -27.68 -17.61 -5.40
CA ILE A 226 -28.41 -16.82 -4.40
C ILE A 226 -29.36 -17.72 -3.58
N LEU A 227 -30.01 -18.69 -4.23
CA LEU A 227 -30.88 -19.66 -3.53
C LEU A 227 -30.08 -20.61 -2.64
N SER A 228 -28.87 -21.00 -3.05
CA SER A 228 -27.95 -21.78 -2.23
C SER A 228 -27.49 -20.97 -1.02
N ASP A 229 -27.03 -19.73 -1.24
CA ASP A 229 -26.53 -18.82 -0.22
C ASP A 229 -27.61 -18.53 0.85
N TYR A 230 -28.85 -18.30 0.43
CA TYR A 230 -30.00 -18.14 1.33
C TYR A 230 -30.30 -19.39 2.20
N ARG A 231 -30.09 -20.59 1.65
CA ARG A 231 -30.40 -21.86 2.34
C ARG A 231 -29.28 -22.34 3.24
N ASN A 232 -28.03 -22.12 2.83
CA ASN A 232 -26.86 -22.77 3.40
C ASN A 232 -25.88 -21.77 4.07
N GLY A 233 -26.11 -20.46 3.90
CA GLY A 233 -25.11 -19.43 4.14
C GLY A 233 -24.30 -19.14 2.88
N ALA A 234 -23.76 -17.94 2.77
CA ALA A 234 -23.00 -17.50 1.62
C ALA A 234 -21.72 -18.35 1.43
N ASP A 235 -21.42 -18.74 0.19
CA ASP A 235 -20.17 -19.45 -0.13
C ASP A 235 -18.96 -18.51 -0.15
N TYR A 236 -18.43 -18.19 1.03
CA TYR A 236 -17.25 -17.33 1.18
C TYR A 236 -15.92 -18.00 0.80
N GLY A 237 -15.94 -19.29 0.41
CA GLY A 237 -14.80 -19.98 -0.19
C GLY A 237 -14.70 -19.79 -1.71
N ASP A 238 -15.71 -19.16 -2.32
CA ASP A 238 -15.74 -18.82 -3.74
C ASP A 238 -14.58 -17.89 -4.11
N GLU A 239 -13.96 -18.13 -5.27
CA GLU A 239 -12.85 -17.31 -5.78
C GLU A 239 -13.26 -15.86 -6.07
N ASN A 240 -14.55 -15.61 -6.28
CA ASN A 240 -15.13 -14.28 -6.51
C ASN A 240 -15.58 -13.60 -5.21
N ALA A 241 -15.48 -14.26 -4.05
CA ALA A 241 -15.79 -13.63 -2.77
C ALA A 241 -14.77 -12.52 -2.46
N LEU A 242 -15.26 -11.28 -2.36
CA LEU A 242 -14.47 -10.11 -2.01
C LEU A 242 -14.30 -10.01 -0.49
N ALA A 243 -15.38 -10.23 0.25
CA ALA A 243 -15.40 -10.24 1.70
C ALA A 243 -16.66 -10.95 2.23
N HIS A 244 -16.55 -11.56 3.40
CA HIS A 244 -17.69 -12.08 4.15
C HIS A 244 -17.53 -11.84 5.65
N TRP A 245 -18.50 -11.12 6.21
CA TRP A 245 -18.53 -10.75 7.61
C TRP A 245 -19.78 -11.28 8.30
N GLU A 246 -19.60 -11.91 9.45
CA GLU A 246 -20.67 -12.28 10.37
C GLU A 246 -20.59 -11.33 11.58
N LEU A 247 -21.63 -10.53 11.80
CA LEU A 247 -21.65 -9.48 12.81
C LEU A 247 -22.21 -10.03 14.13
N PRO A 248 -21.39 -10.15 15.20
CA PRO A 248 -21.82 -10.73 16.46
C PRO A 248 -22.79 -9.82 17.21
N ALA A 249 -23.76 -10.39 17.91
CA ALA A 249 -24.74 -9.62 18.69
C ALA A 249 -24.11 -8.77 19.80
N ALA A 250 -22.96 -9.19 20.34
CA ALA A 250 -22.23 -8.46 21.36
C ALA A 250 -21.43 -7.25 20.82
N GLY A 251 -21.26 -7.14 19.51
CA GLY A 251 -20.32 -6.21 18.89
C GLY A 251 -18.86 -6.68 19.01
N GLY A 252 -17.93 -5.81 18.59
CA GLY A 252 -16.49 -6.08 18.59
C GLY A 252 -15.97 -6.48 17.21
N ASP A 253 -14.65 -6.42 17.04
CA ASP A 253 -13.98 -6.60 15.74
C ASP A 253 -14.34 -7.93 15.07
N VAL A 254 -14.48 -7.90 13.75
CA VAL A 254 -14.91 -9.05 12.95
C VAL A 254 -13.82 -9.45 11.97
N VAL A 255 -13.49 -10.74 11.95
CA VAL A 255 -12.56 -11.30 10.96
C VAL A 255 -13.32 -11.65 9.68
N ASP A 256 -12.75 -11.29 8.53
CA ASP A 256 -13.25 -11.73 7.24
C ASP A 256 -12.95 -13.21 6.97
N ARG A 257 -14.00 -13.95 6.62
CA ARG A 257 -13.90 -15.39 6.34
C ARG A 257 -13.52 -15.70 4.91
N SER A 258 -13.56 -14.72 4.00
CA SER A 258 -13.10 -14.88 2.62
C SER A 258 -11.59 -15.14 2.55
N ALA A 259 -11.08 -15.42 1.35
CA ALA A 259 -9.65 -15.54 1.11
C ALA A 259 -8.89 -14.20 1.26
N ASN A 260 -9.58 -13.05 1.16
CA ASN A 260 -8.93 -11.73 1.15
C ASN A 260 -8.62 -11.18 2.56
N LYS A 261 -9.26 -11.70 3.61
CA LYS A 261 -8.97 -11.36 5.03
C LYS A 261 -9.09 -9.87 5.39
N ILE A 262 -10.07 -9.18 4.80
CA ILE A 262 -10.34 -7.75 5.09
C ILE A 262 -11.25 -7.63 6.32
N GLY A 263 -10.68 -7.41 7.50
CA GLY A 263 -11.43 -7.32 8.76
C GLY A 263 -12.43 -6.16 8.87
N LEU A 264 -13.19 -6.15 9.97
CA LEU A 264 -13.96 -5.00 10.42
C LEU A 264 -13.51 -4.54 11.81
N SER A 265 -13.14 -3.28 11.94
CA SER A 265 -12.92 -2.63 13.24
C SER A 265 -14.21 -2.06 13.81
N PHE A 266 -14.55 -2.42 15.04
CA PHE A 266 -15.70 -1.91 15.74
C PHE A 266 -15.43 -0.53 16.33
N SER A 267 -16.33 0.42 16.11
CA SER A 267 -16.17 1.80 16.57
C SER A 267 -17.43 2.32 17.22
N LYS A 268 -17.27 3.20 18.23
CA LYS A 268 -18.34 3.98 18.83
C LYS A 268 -18.10 5.48 18.71
N TYR A 269 -19.15 6.30 18.65
CA TYR A 269 -19.06 7.77 18.72
C TYR A 269 -18.83 8.29 20.13
N TRP A 270 -19.55 7.73 21.10
CA TRP A 270 -19.50 8.20 22.48
C TRP A 270 -19.18 7.04 23.41
N LEU A 271 -18.07 7.17 24.12
CA LEU A 271 -17.57 6.17 25.05
C LEU A 271 -17.80 6.61 26.48
N THR A 272 -18.11 5.63 27.32
CA THR A 272 -18.18 5.78 28.77
C THR A 272 -16.82 5.51 29.40
N GLU A 273 -16.66 5.83 30.68
CA GLU A 273 -15.48 5.42 31.46
C GLU A 273 -15.27 3.90 31.45
N THR A 274 -16.35 3.11 31.38
CA THR A 274 -16.25 1.64 31.32
C THR A 274 -15.66 1.18 29.99
N ASP A 275 -16.05 1.82 28.86
CA ASP A 275 -15.44 1.53 27.57
C ASP A 275 -13.95 1.92 27.57
N MET A 276 -13.60 3.08 28.15
CA MET A 276 -12.20 3.52 28.28
C MET A 276 -11.36 2.61 29.17
N GLN A 277 -11.92 2.05 30.24
CA GLN A 277 -11.22 1.04 31.04
C GLN A 277 -10.90 -0.21 30.22
N ALA A 278 -11.80 -0.64 29.35
CA ALA A 278 -11.54 -1.75 28.44
C ALA A 278 -10.44 -1.42 27.41
N ILE A 279 -10.39 -0.17 26.91
CA ILE A 279 -9.38 0.29 25.93
C ILE A 279 -8.00 0.44 26.57
N ARG A 280 -7.90 1.07 27.75
CA ARG A 280 -6.61 1.27 28.46
C ARG A 280 -5.99 -0.06 28.92
N GLY A 281 -6.83 -1.07 29.17
CA GLY A 281 -6.44 -2.32 29.81
C GLY A 281 -6.02 -2.14 31.28
N ASP A 282 -5.83 -3.26 31.99
CA ASP A 282 -5.57 -3.25 33.44
C ASP A 282 -4.20 -2.70 33.86
N ASN A 283 -3.30 -2.40 32.90
CA ASN A 283 -1.86 -2.19 33.17
C ASN A 283 -1.37 -0.74 33.01
N PHE A 284 -2.17 0.19 32.49
CA PHE A 284 -1.76 1.60 32.36
C PHE A 284 -2.20 2.42 33.57
N THR A 285 -1.24 2.91 34.36
CA THR A 285 -1.51 3.83 35.47
C THR A 285 -0.93 5.21 35.15
N PRO A 286 -1.76 6.23 34.91
CA PRO A 286 -1.28 7.57 34.58
C PRO A 286 -0.66 8.24 35.81
N ALA A 287 0.55 8.78 35.65
CA ALA A 287 1.27 9.52 36.68
C ALA A 287 1.00 11.02 36.62
N TYR A 288 0.91 11.59 35.40
CA TYR A 288 0.58 13.00 35.16
C TYR A 288 -0.03 13.18 33.77
N SER A 289 -0.57 14.37 33.47
CA SER A 289 -1.19 14.62 32.18
C SER A 289 -0.96 16.03 31.63
N PHE A 290 -1.17 16.20 30.32
CA PHE A 290 -1.33 17.49 29.65
C PHE A 290 -2.74 17.60 29.06
N ALA A 291 -3.30 18.79 29.05
CA ALA A 291 -4.55 19.08 28.33
C ALA A 291 -4.23 19.86 27.06
N VAL A 292 -4.84 19.48 25.95
CA VAL A 292 -4.60 20.09 24.64
C VAL A 292 -5.93 20.56 24.06
N VAL A 293 -6.01 21.85 23.74
CA VAL A 293 -7.22 22.55 23.27
C VAL A 293 -6.85 23.31 22.01
N GLY A 294 -7.46 22.94 20.88
CA GLY A 294 -7.13 23.52 19.58
C GLY A 294 -8.39 23.89 18.80
N ASP A 295 -8.29 24.94 17.99
CA ASP A 295 -9.29 25.30 16.98
C ASP A 295 -10.71 25.45 17.59
N ILE A 296 -10.82 26.35 18.58
CA ILE A 296 -12.08 26.63 19.29
C ILE A 296 -12.87 27.76 18.63
N GLN A 297 -12.43 28.26 17.49
CA GLN A 297 -12.92 29.47 16.84
C GLN A 297 -14.44 29.49 16.67
N TYR A 298 -15.04 28.36 16.29
CA TYR A 298 -16.49 28.25 16.14
C TYR A 298 -17.25 28.22 17.47
N ILE A 299 -16.65 27.67 18.52
CA ILE A 299 -17.24 27.67 19.87
C ILE A 299 -17.21 29.10 20.42
N THR A 300 -16.08 29.78 20.29
CA THR A 300 -15.91 31.19 20.71
C THR A 300 -16.90 32.10 19.98
N GLU A 301 -17.05 31.94 18.67
CA GLU A 301 -18.04 32.68 17.89
C GLU A 301 -19.48 32.39 18.36
N TYR A 302 -19.80 31.12 18.61
CA TYR A 302 -21.13 30.73 19.08
C TYR A 302 -21.45 31.34 20.45
N ASP A 303 -20.50 31.30 21.37
CA ASP A 303 -20.63 31.92 22.69
C ASP A 303 -20.78 33.44 22.59
N ALA A 304 -19.97 34.11 21.78
CA ALA A 304 -20.06 35.56 21.54
C ALA A 304 -21.42 35.97 20.91
N LYS A 305 -21.97 35.15 20.01
CA LYS A 305 -23.26 35.41 19.37
C LYS A 305 -24.46 35.16 20.27
N ASN A 306 -24.43 34.08 21.06
CA ASN A 306 -25.60 33.59 21.78
C ASN A 306 -25.56 33.92 23.29
N GLY A 307 -24.43 34.41 23.81
CA GLY A 307 -24.25 34.66 25.24
C GLY A 307 -24.15 33.37 26.07
N THR A 308 -23.63 32.29 25.47
CA THR A 308 -23.35 31.01 26.13
C THR A 308 -21.91 30.93 26.65
N THR A 309 -21.54 29.86 27.35
CA THR A 309 -20.29 29.77 28.12
C THR A 309 -19.49 28.49 27.87
N HIS A 310 -19.66 27.84 26.71
CA HIS A 310 -19.06 26.53 26.44
C HIS A 310 -17.52 26.54 26.51
N VAL A 311 -16.85 27.56 25.96
CA VAL A 311 -15.37 27.68 26.06
C VAL A 311 -14.93 27.77 27.52
N LYS A 312 -15.69 28.51 28.34
CA LYS A 312 -15.43 28.68 29.76
C LYS A 312 -15.65 27.38 30.54
N GLU A 313 -16.72 26.65 30.23
CA GLU A 313 -17.02 25.36 30.86
C GLU A 313 -15.91 24.32 30.62
N MET A 314 -15.35 24.28 29.41
CA MET A 314 -14.18 23.44 29.10
C MET A 314 -12.97 23.80 29.99
N HIS A 315 -12.63 25.09 30.06
CA HIS A 315 -11.47 25.55 30.83
C HIS A 315 -11.68 25.48 32.35
N GLU A 316 -12.91 25.68 32.83
CA GLU A 316 -13.29 25.45 34.23
C GLU A 316 -13.19 23.96 34.60
N TRP A 317 -13.59 23.05 33.70
CA TRP A 317 -13.40 21.62 33.92
C TRP A 317 -11.91 21.28 34.06
N ILE A 318 -11.04 21.81 33.19
CA ILE A 318 -9.58 21.65 33.32
C ILE A 318 -9.12 22.19 34.67
N ALA A 319 -9.48 23.43 35.00
CA ALA A 319 -9.10 24.10 36.25
C ALA A 319 -9.52 23.32 37.51
N ASN A 320 -10.71 22.69 37.47
CA ASN A 320 -11.24 21.89 38.57
C ASN A 320 -10.62 20.50 38.67
N ASN A 321 -10.00 20.00 37.58
CA ASN A 321 -9.39 18.68 37.52
C ASN A 321 -7.86 18.70 37.56
N VAL A 322 -7.22 19.86 37.66
CA VAL A 322 -5.75 19.99 37.78
C VAL A 322 -5.17 19.00 38.80
N GLY A 323 -5.72 18.98 40.03
CA GLY A 323 -5.24 18.08 41.08
C GLY A 323 -5.63 16.62 40.86
N ASN A 324 -6.87 16.35 40.44
CA ASN A 324 -7.41 14.98 40.32
C ASN A 324 -6.79 14.20 39.15
N LYS A 325 -6.47 14.89 38.05
CA LYS A 325 -5.85 14.31 36.85
C LYS A 325 -4.35 14.61 36.76
N ASN A 326 -3.81 15.34 37.73
CA ASN A 326 -2.42 15.80 37.78
C ASN A 326 -1.99 16.51 36.48
N ILE A 327 -2.82 17.47 36.04
CA ILE A 327 -2.62 18.23 34.81
C ILE A 327 -1.47 19.23 35.01
N GLN A 328 -0.37 19.06 34.29
CA GLN A 328 0.83 19.89 34.46
C GLN A 328 0.87 21.10 33.52
N TYR A 329 0.23 21.00 32.35
CA TYR A 329 0.29 22.02 31.33
C TYR A 329 -0.96 21.97 30.44
N VAL A 330 -1.40 23.13 29.95
CA VAL A 330 -2.49 23.26 28.97
C VAL A 330 -1.96 23.91 27.69
N ALA A 331 -1.96 23.17 26.57
CA ALA A 331 -1.50 23.69 25.29
C ALA A 331 -2.69 24.18 24.45
N GLY A 332 -2.72 25.48 24.16
CA GLY A 332 -3.63 26.10 23.20
C GLY A 332 -3.04 26.08 21.78
N MET A 333 -3.79 25.63 20.78
CA MET A 333 -3.26 25.34 19.43
C MET A 333 -3.64 26.35 18.35
N GLY A 334 -4.10 27.55 18.72
CA GLY A 334 -4.49 28.60 17.77
C GLY A 334 -5.96 28.55 17.39
N ASP A 335 -6.34 29.46 16.49
CA ASP A 335 -7.72 29.74 16.10
C ASP A 335 -8.63 29.92 17.33
N VAL A 336 -8.24 30.90 18.13
CA VAL A 336 -8.98 31.28 19.35
C VAL A 336 -10.31 31.95 18.97
N THR A 337 -10.29 32.73 17.89
CA THR A 337 -11.43 33.48 17.35
C THR A 337 -11.72 33.06 15.93
N ASN A 338 -12.97 33.18 15.46
CA ASN A 338 -13.33 32.84 14.08
C ASN A 338 -13.18 34.04 13.15
N ARG A 339 -13.35 35.25 13.67
CA ARG A 339 -13.47 36.46 12.85
C ARG A 339 -12.51 37.56 13.24
N ASN A 340 -11.67 37.32 14.24
CA ASN A 340 -10.74 38.29 14.81
C ASN A 340 -11.42 39.59 15.26
N ILE A 341 -12.51 39.50 16.04
CA ILE A 341 -13.26 40.67 16.53
C ILE A 341 -13.21 40.77 18.05
N ALA A 342 -13.40 41.98 18.57
CA ALA A 342 -13.27 42.26 20.00
C ALA A 342 -14.17 41.37 20.88
N GLU A 343 -15.40 41.10 20.44
CA GLU A 343 -16.36 40.28 21.20
C GLU A 343 -15.89 38.83 21.38
N GLU A 344 -15.25 38.24 20.36
CA GLU A 344 -14.72 36.88 20.43
C GLU A 344 -13.49 36.83 21.33
N TRP A 345 -12.59 37.82 21.23
CA TRP A 345 -11.42 37.93 22.11
C TRP A 345 -11.78 38.18 23.58
N GLU A 346 -12.85 38.93 23.86
CA GLU A 346 -13.37 39.15 25.21
C GLU A 346 -13.89 37.84 25.83
N VAL A 347 -14.66 37.05 25.06
CA VAL A 347 -15.11 35.71 25.48
C VAL A 347 -13.92 34.79 25.73
N ALA A 348 -12.97 34.73 24.80
CA ALA A 348 -11.79 33.89 24.95
C ALA A 348 -10.94 34.27 26.16
N LEU A 349 -10.68 35.57 26.38
CA LEU A 349 -9.91 36.02 27.54
C LEU A 349 -10.62 35.66 28.85
N GLU A 350 -11.93 35.91 28.97
CA GLU A 350 -12.68 35.54 30.17
C GLU A 350 -12.64 34.03 30.44
N ALA A 351 -12.88 33.23 29.39
CA ALA A 351 -12.97 31.78 29.48
C ALA A 351 -11.64 31.12 29.84
N ILE A 352 -10.55 31.50 29.17
CA ILE A 352 -9.25 30.84 29.31
C ILE A 352 -8.54 31.30 30.61
N SER A 353 -8.73 32.55 31.03
CA SER A 353 -8.08 33.11 32.22
C SER A 353 -8.48 32.43 33.54
N VAL A 354 -9.48 31.55 33.55
CA VAL A 354 -9.83 30.74 34.73
C VAL A 354 -8.72 29.77 35.15
N LEU A 355 -7.74 29.53 34.26
CA LEU A 355 -6.52 28.76 34.50
C LEU A 355 -5.43 29.55 35.23
N ASN A 356 -5.51 30.89 35.24
CA ASN A 356 -4.49 31.74 35.86
C ASN A 356 -4.21 31.33 37.32
N GLY A 357 -2.93 31.09 37.62
CA GLY A 357 -2.47 30.69 38.95
C GLY A 357 -2.85 29.26 39.37
N LYS A 358 -3.45 28.45 38.48
CA LYS A 358 -3.82 27.05 38.75
C LYS A 358 -2.94 26.06 37.99
N VAL A 359 -2.73 26.29 36.68
CA VAL A 359 -1.89 25.46 35.80
C VAL A 359 -1.29 26.36 34.72
N PRO A 360 -0.01 26.21 34.36
CA PRO A 360 0.57 26.97 33.25
C PRO A 360 -0.08 26.56 31.92
N TYR A 361 -0.24 27.52 31.02
CA TYR A 361 -0.88 27.30 29.73
C TYR A 361 -0.29 28.18 28.63
N SER A 362 -0.47 27.80 27.37
CA SER A 362 -0.14 28.66 26.22
C SER A 362 -1.36 28.96 25.37
N VAL A 363 -1.32 30.11 24.70
CA VAL A 363 -2.23 30.52 23.64
C VAL A 363 -1.36 31.06 22.51
N ILE A 364 -1.54 30.54 21.30
CA ILE A 364 -0.89 30.99 20.06
C ILE A 364 -1.97 31.49 19.09
N ASN A 365 -1.59 32.16 18.00
CA ASN A 365 -2.57 32.48 16.95
C ASN A 365 -2.77 31.28 16.04
N GLY A 366 -3.98 31.20 15.46
CA GLY A 366 -4.19 30.53 14.18
C GLY A 366 -4.42 31.52 13.04
N ASN A 367 -4.82 31.05 11.87
CA ASN A 367 -5.06 31.93 10.72
C ASN A 367 -6.27 32.84 10.94
N HIS A 368 -7.30 32.39 11.66
CA HIS A 368 -8.49 33.19 11.94
C HIS A 368 -8.21 34.37 12.88
N ASP A 369 -7.12 34.30 13.66
CA ASP A 369 -6.70 35.35 14.61
C ASP A 369 -5.86 36.46 13.95
N LEU A 370 -5.47 36.31 12.67
CA LEU A 370 -4.51 37.21 11.99
C LEU A 370 -5.12 38.13 10.93
N TYR A 371 -6.34 37.87 10.45
CA TYR A 371 -6.93 38.58 9.31
C TYR A 371 -7.16 40.09 9.55
N THR A 372 -6.82 40.92 8.55
CA THR A 372 -7.10 42.37 8.54
C THR A 372 -8.14 42.75 7.47
N GLY A 373 -9.17 43.52 7.84
CA GLY A 373 -10.34 43.79 7.01
C GLY A 373 -10.12 44.62 5.73
N THR A 374 -9.71 43.98 4.63
CA THR A 374 -9.78 44.55 3.27
C THR A 374 -10.68 43.73 2.36
N THR A 375 -11.98 44.03 2.41
CA THR A 375 -13.04 43.97 1.37
C THR A 375 -13.20 42.79 0.39
N THR A 376 -12.49 41.67 0.49
CA THR A 376 -12.79 40.48 -0.35
C THR A 376 -12.73 39.14 0.37
N SER A 377 -12.50 39.10 1.68
CA SER A 377 -12.58 37.86 2.47
C SER A 377 -14.04 37.52 2.82
N SER A 378 -14.42 36.24 2.70
CA SER A 378 -15.72 35.68 3.12
C SER A 378 -16.09 35.94 4.59
N HIS A 379 -15.14 36.40 5.40
CA HIS A 379 -15.27 36.65 6.85
C HIS A 379 -15.62 38.09 7.24
N ALA A 380 -15.74 39.04 6.29
CA ALA A 380 -16.06 40.42 6.62
C ALA A 380 -17.51 40.58 7.14
N ILE A 381 -17.69 41.05 8.38
CA ILE A 381 -19.02 41.35 8.96
C ILE A 381 -19.34 42.84 8.81
N PRO A 382 -20.49 43.22 8.20
CA PRO A 382 -20.93 44.61 8.16
C PRO A 382 -21.03 45.22 9.57
N GLY A 383 -20.32 46.32 9.81
CA GLY A 383 -20.38 47.09 11.07
C GLY A 383 -19.48 46.61 12.20
N LYS A 384 -18.62 45.60 11.99
CA LYS A 384 -17.59 45.17 12.95
C LYS A 384 -16.19 45.36 12.38
N THR A 385 -15.24 45.74 13.22
CA THR A 385 -13.83 45.92 12.84
C THR A 385 -13.04 44.67 13.21
N GLN A 386 -12.47 43.99 12.20
CA GLN A 386 -11.50 42.93 12.44
C GLN A 386 -10.20 43.53 12.98
N LEU A 387 -9.61 42.87 13.97
CA LEU A 387 -8.38 43.29 14.63
C LEU A 387 -7.15 42.91 13.79
N GLY A 388 -5.99 43.46 14.14
CA GLY A 388 -4.73 43.12 13.47
C GLY A 388 -4.09 41.83 13.99
N PRO A 389 -2.97 41.39 13.40
CA PRO A 389 -2.24 40.19 13.83
C PRO A 389 -1.62 40.29 15.24
N THR A 390 -1.72 41.45 15.88
CA THR A 390 -1.27 41.70 17.26
C THR A 390 -2.43 41.72 18.27
N ALA A 391 -3.63 41.25 17.87
CA ALA A 391 -4.80 41.20 18.74
C ALA A 391 -4.51 40.38 20.00
N ILE A 392 -3.95 39.17 19.86
CA ILE A 392 -3.59 38.30 20.98
C ILE A 392 -2.75 38.99 22.06
N ASP A 393 -1.80 39.84 21.66
CA ASP A 393 -0.94 40.59 22.59
C ASP A 393 -1.71 41.70 23.31
N SER A 394 -2.77 42.24 22.69
CA SER A 394 -3.63 43.25 23.31
C SER A 394 -4.55 42.68 24.40
N TYR A 395 -4.82 41.37 24.37
CA TYR A 395 -5.63 40.66 25.36
C TYR A 395 -4.74 39.87 26.31
N PHE A 396 -4.13 38.78 25.85
CA PHE A 396 -3.30 37.90 26.67
C PHE A 396 -1.95 38.55 27.03
N GLY A 397 -1.32 39.30 26.12
CA GLY A 397 -0.05 40.00 26.42
C GLY A 397 -0.18 41.12 27.46
N LYS A 398 -1.39 41.62 27.71
CA LYS A 398 -1.68 42.60 28.78
C LYS A 398 -2.21 41.98 30.07
N ASP A 399 -2.61 40.71 30.05
CA ASP A 399 -2.97 40.01 31.27
C ASP A 399 -1.71 39.69 32.09
N SER A 400 -1.52 40.49 33.14
CA SER A 400 -0.37 40.36 34.03
C SER A 400 -0.27 38.98 34.69
N ALA A 401 -1.39 38.28 34.92
CA ALA A 401 -1.38 36.96 35.51
C ALA A 401 -0.80 35.94 34.54
N TYR A 402 -1.32 35.91 33.30
CA TYR A 402 -0.82 35.05 32.23
C TYR A 402 0.65 35.32 31.90
N ILE A 403 1.02 36.57 31.55
CA ILE A 403 2.37 36.87 31.07
C ILE A 403 3.47 36.63 32.15
N SER A 404 3.11 36.68 33.43
CA SER A 404 4.06 36.46 34.53
C SER A 404 4.71 35.07 34.50
N GLN A 405 4.05 34.06 33.92
CA GLN A 405 4.57 32.70 33.84
C GLN A 405 5.77 32.58 32.89
N PHE A 406 5.86 33.44 31.87
CA PHE A 406 6.94 33.43 30.87
C PHE A 406 8.07 34.44 31.18
N THR A 407 7.90 35.29 32.18
CA THR A 407 8.89 36.30 32.58
C THR A 407 9.66 35.90 33.84
N GLY A 408 9.29 34.79 34.46
CA GLY A 408 10.01 34.16 35.58
C GLY A 408 11.11 33.19 35.14
N ALA A 409 11.64 32.42 36.10
CA ALA A 409 12.73 31.46 35.86
C ALA A 409 12.34 30.26 34.97
N ASN A 410 11.03 30.02 34.82
CA ASN A 410 10.48 28.84 34.15
C ASN A 410 10.07 29.10 32.69
N GLY A 411 10.24 30.30 32.15
CA GLY A 411 9.83 30.55 30.78
C GLY A 411 10.59 31.68 30.11
N GLY A 412 10.23 31.94 28.85
CA GLY A 412 10.77 33.04 28.09
C GLY A 412 9.91 33.42 26.90
N LEU A 413 10.16 34.62 26.39
CA LEU A 413 9.49 35.22 25.24
C LEU A 413 10.55 35.46 24.16
N TYR A 414 10.19 35.25 22.89
CA TYR A 414 11.04 35.72 21.79
C TYR A 414 11.08 37.25 21.75
N GLU A 415 9.90 37.88 21.81
CA GLU A 415 9.72 39.33 21.82
C GLU A 415 9.15 39.78 23.18
N PRO A 416 9.82 40.70 23.90
CA PRO A 416 9.30 41.22 25.17
C PRO A 416 7.89 41.81 25.01
N GLY A 417 6.93 41.30 25.79
CA GLY A 417 5.54 41.75 25.77
C GLY A 417 4.66 41.11 24.70
N SER A 418 5.20 40.21 23.87
CA SER A 418 4.42 39.42 22.92
C SER A 418 4.33 37.96 23.37
N VAL A 419 3.12 37.40 23.35
CA VAL A 419 2.84 36.01 23.79
C VAL A 419 2.75 35.04 22.61
N ARG A 420 3.02 35.52 21.39
CA ARG A 420 2.93 34.74 20.15
C ARG A 420 3.96 33.62 20.07
N ASN A 421 5.14 33.82 20.66
CA ASN A 421 6.24 32.87 20.64
C ASN A 421 6.87 32.80 22.04
N THR A 422 6.65 31.69 22.74
CA THR A 422 7.01 31.52 24.15
C THR A 422 7.62 30.15 24.40
N TYR A 423 8.37 29.99 25.49
CA TYR A 423 8.64 28.67 26.04
C TYR A 423 8.33 28.63 27.53
N TYR A 424 7.98 27.45 28.03
CA TYR A 424 7.76 27.19 29.45
C TYR A 424 8.34 25.82 29.81
N LYS A 425 9.01 25.72 30.96
CA LYS A 425 9.63 24.49 31.45
C LYS A 425 9.19 24.17 32.87
N PHE A 426 9.09 22.89 33.15
CA PHE A 426 8.74 22.35 34.46
C PHE A 426 9.27 20.93 34.60
N THR A 427 9.30 20.45 35.84
CA THR A 427 9.69 19.07 36.17
C THR A 427 8.51 18.37 36.82
N VAL A 428 8.20 17.17 36.38
CA VAL A 428 7.20 16.29 37.00
C VAL A 428 7.74 14.87 37.06
N GLY A 429 7.71 14.26 38.25
CA GLY A 429 8.37 12.98 38.48
C GLY A 429 9.87 13.08 38.20
N GLU A 430 10.37 12.19 37.33
CA GLU A 430 11.78 12.15 36.90
C GLU A 430 12.00 12.81 35.51
N THR A 431 10.98 13.47 34.96
CA THR A 431 11.05 14.06 33.61
C THR A 431 11.03 15.59 33.66
N ASP A 432 12.05 16.19 33.05
CA ASP A 432 12.08 17.62 32.73
C ASP A 432 11.40 17.86 31.38
N TRP A 433 10.41 18.73 31.35
CA TRP A 433 9.64 19.09 30.16
C TRP A 433 9.89 20.55 29.77
N LEU A 434 9.91 20.81 28.46
CA LEU A 434 9.91 22.15 27.89
C LEU A 434 8.88 22.22 26.76
N PHE A 435 7.90 23.10 26.90
CA PHE A 435 6.99 23.47 25.82
C PHE A 435 7.56 24.67 25.08
N ILE A 436 7.71 24.57 23.76
CA ILE A 436 8.06 25.66 22.85
C ILE A 436 6.82 25.96 21.99
N ASN A 437 6.19 27.10 22.26
CA ASN A 437 4.92 27.50 21.64
C ASN A 437 5.23 28.55 20.58
N LEU A 438 4.92 28.24 19.32
CA LEU A 438 5.23 29.06 18.16
C LEU A 438 3.95 29.56 17.50
N ASP A 439 4.02 30.76 16.92
CA ASP A 439 2.93 31.41 16.19
C ASP A 439 2.49 30.57 14.97
N PHE A 440 1.32 30.85 14.39
CA PHE A 440 0.71 30.04 13.31
C PHE A 440 1.68 29.51 12.24
N ALA A 441 2.51 30.41 11.73
CA ALA A 441 3.57 30.12 10.77
C ALA A 441 4.81 30.94 11.20
N PRO A 442 5.71 30.39 12.04
CA PRO A 442 6.79 31.16 12.65
C PRO A 442 7.81 31.59 11.59
N SER A 443 8.43 32.76 11.78
CA SER A 443 9.48 33.22 10.88
C SER A 443 10.82 32.52 11.09
N ASP A 444 11.74 32.63 10.14
CA ASP A 444 13.09 32.08 10.28
C ASP A 444 13.83 32.60 11.52
N ASP A 445 13.61 33.87 11.91
CA ASP A 445 14.24 34.43 13.10
C ASP A 445 13.65 33.85 14.40
N VAL A 446 12.34 33.57 14.40
CA VAL A 446 11.69 32.83 15.49
C VAL A 446 12.24 31.40 15.56
N LEU A 447 12.40 30.70 14.43
CA LEU A 447 12.98 29.35 14.43
C LEU A 447 14.45 29.35 14.88
N LYS A 448 15.25 30.36 14.53
CA LYS A 448 16.62 30.52 15.06
C LYS A 448 16.63 30.69 16.57
N TRP A 449 15.71 31.48 17.12
CA TRP A 449 15.55 31.63 18.57
C TRP A 449 15.11 30.31 19.22
N ALA A 450 14.11 29.61 18.66
CA ALA A 450 13.64 28.33 19.16
C ALA A 450 14.77 27.27 19.18
N ASN A 451 15.58 27.23 18.12
CA ASN A 451 16.78 26.40 18.05
C ASN A 451 17.75 26.68 19.21
N GLN A 452 17.98 27.95 19.56
CA GLN A 452 18.84 28.33 20.68
C GLN A 452 18.26 27.93 22.03
N VAL A 453 16.94 28.11 22.20
CA VAL A 453 16.23 27.71 23.42
C VAL A 453 16.38 26.21 23.63
N VAL A 454 16.01 25.39 22.63
CA VAL A 454 16.06 23.92 22.74
C VAL A 454 17.49 23.41 22.94
N ALA A 455 18.46 23.93 22.20
CA ALA A 455 19.87 23.54 22.34
C ALA A 455 20.46 23.87 23.72
N SER A 456 19.91 24.89 24.42
CA SER A 456 20.32 25.24 25.78
C SER A 456 19.66 24.41 26.89
N HIS A 457 18.74 23.50 26.53
CA HIS A 457 18.01 22.61 27.45
C HIS A 457 18.09 21.14 27.02
N PRO A 458 19.29 20.56 26.81
CA PRO A 458 19.44 19.21 26.24
C PRO A 458 18.78 18.11 27.09
N GLU A 459 18.70 18.29 28.41
CA GLU A 459 18.11 17.31 29.34
C GLU A 459 16.57 17.34 29.38
N HIS A 460 15.92 18.30 28.72
CA HIS A 460 14.45 18.41 28.74
C HIS A 460 13.84 17.69 27.53
N LYS A 461 12.77 16.92 27.74
CA LYS A 461 11.88 16.48 26.66
C LYS A 461 11.09 17.69 26.16
N VAL A 462 11.20 17.98 24.87
CA VAL A 462 10.60 19.16 24.25
C VAL A 462 9.34 18.79 23.49
N VAL A 463 8.26 19.53 23.78
CA VAL A 463 7.01 19.53 23.03
C VAL A 463 6.89 20.85 22.27
N MET A 464 6.75 20.79 20.96
CA MET A 464 6.45 21.95 20.14
C MET A 464 4.94 22.10 19.95
N THR A 465 4.42 23.32 20.09
CA THR A 465 3.05 23.66 19.71
C THR A 465 3.07 24.74 18.64
N THR A 466 2.31 24.55 17.57
CA THR A 466 2.09 25.53 16.48
C THR A 466 0.70 25.29 15.89
N HIS A 467 0.15 26.21 15.11
CA HIS A 467 -1.19 26.00 14.53
C HIS A 467 -1.12 25.23 13.20
N GLY A 468 -0.37 25.70 12.18
CA GLY A 468 -0.30 25.03 10.88
C GLY A 468 0.93 24.13 10.74
N TYR A 469 0.76 22.79 10.74
CA TYR A 469 1.91 21.88 10.62
C TYR A 469 1.64 20.56 9.87
N LEU A 470 0.62 19.76 10.22
CA LEU A 470 0.26 18.53 9.49
C LEU A 470 -1.03 18.69 8.68
N HIS A 471 -1.12 17.99 7.53
CA HIS A 471 -2.33 17.69 6.76
C HIS A 471 -3.19 16.60 7.41
N MET A 472 -4.44 16.48 6.95
CA MET A 472 -5.38 15.40 7.32
C MET A 472 -4.85 13.99 7.01
N ASP A 473 -3.87 13.85 6.14
CA ASP A 473 -3.21 12.58 5.80
C ASP A 473 -1.93 12.32 6.64
N GLY A 474 -1.63 13.18 7.61
CA GLY A 474 -0.46 13.09 8.48
C GLY A 474 0.85 13.57 7.84
N THR A 475 0.81 14.18 6.66
CA THR A 475 2.01 14.74 6.01
C THR A 475 2.22 16.21 6.39
N PRO A 476 3.47 16.72 6.48
CA PRO A 476 3.67 18.13 6.81
C PRO A 476 3.10 19.06 5.73
N ILE A 477 2.50 20.17 6.12
CA ILE A 477 1.97 21.20 5.20
C ILE A 477 3.10 21.76 4.35
N SER A 478 2.90 21.75 3.03
CA SER A 478 3.84 22.25 2.02
C SER A 478 3.36 23.57 1.39
N ASP A 479 4.21 24.19 0.57
CA ASP A 479 3.89 25.45 -0.12
C ASP A 479 2.69 25.32 -1.09
N GLU A 480 2.47 24.15 -1.67
CA GLU A 480 1.38 23.90 -2.64
C GLU A 480 -0.01 23.92 -1.99
N ASP A 481 -0.06 23.64 -0.68
CA ASP A 481 -1.28 23.49 0.10
C ASP A 481 -1.70 24.79 0.82
N SER A 482 -0.76 25.71 0.91
CA SER A 482 -0.80 26.86 1.78
C SER A 482 -1.51 28.07 1.17
N GLY A 483 -2.74 27.90 0.65
CA GLY A 483 -3.54 28.94 -0.02
C GLY A 483 -3.69 30.31 0.70
N SER A 484 -3.15 30.44 1.91
CA SER A 484 -3.08 31.61 2.79
C SER A 484 -1.65 32.07 3.20
N LEU A 485 -0.57 31.28 2.99
CA LEU A 485 0.79 31.54 3.52
C LEU A 485 1.74 32.28 2.56
N LYS A 486 1.24 33.27 1.79
CA LYS A 486 2.13 33.99 0.85
C LYS A 486 2.91 35.12 1.52
N GLY A 487 4.09 34.78 2.06
CA GLY A 487 5.18 35.71 2.32
C GLY A 487 6.49 34.97 2.51
N ASP A 488 7.58 35.45 1.87
CA ASP A 488 8.93 34.82 1.80
C ASP A 488 9.65 34.66 3.17
N ALA A 489 8.95 34.78 4.30
CA ALA A 489 9.53 34.85 5.64
C ALA A 489 8.77 34.03 6.72
N LEU A 490 7.75 33.25 6.35
CA LEU A 490 6.97 32.39 7.27
C LEU A 490 7.23 30.93 6.94
N ASN A 491 7.29 30.06 7.95
CA ASN A 491 7.60 28.65 7.77
C ASN A 491 6.34 27.77 7.79
N ASN A 492 6.23 26.87 6.82
CA ASN A 492 5.23 25.80 6.79
C ASN A 492 5.67 24.57 7.62
N GLY A 493 4.87 23.49 7.63
CA GLY A 493 5.16 22.27 8.38
C GLY A 493 6.46 21.58 7.96
N GLU A 494 6.69 21.46 6.64
CA GLU A 494 7.90 20.85 6.08
C GLU A 494 9.17 21.65 6.43
N GLU A 495 9.08 22.97 6.37
CA GLU A 495 10.18 23.86 6.73
C GLU A 495 10.46 23.85 8.23
N MET A 496 9.43 23.84 9.07
CA MET A 496 9.60 23.68 10.52
C MET A 496 10.23 22.34 10.86
N TRP A 497 9.84 21.25 10.19
CA TRP A 497 10.48 19.95 10.35
C TRP A 497 11.96 20.00 10.01
N THR A 498 12.29 20.57 8.86
CA THR A 498 13.66 20.60 8.32
C THR A 498 14.58 21.57 9.08
N LYS A 499 14.10 22.76 9.43
CA LYS A 499 14.90 23.85 10.02
C LYS A 499 14.93 23.81 11.55
N PHE A 500 14.06 23.04 12.20
CA PHE A 500 13.94 23.02 13.66
C PHE A 500 13.68 21.63 14.22
N VAL A 501 12.50 21.03 14.02
CA VAL A 501 12.04 19.84 14.77
C VAL A 501 13.01 18.66 14.63
N SER A 502 13.40 18.33 13.40
CA SER A 502 14.24 17.15 13.14
C SER A 502 15.68 17.28 13.62
N LEU A 503 16.14 18.50 13.96
CA LEU A 503 17.54 18.79 14.29
C LEU A 503 17.89 18.52 15.77
N HIS A 504 16.89 18.38 16.64
CA HIS A 504 17.08 18.26 18.09
C HIS A 504 16.67 16.88 18.58
N GLU A 505 17.60 16.18 19.23
CA GLU A 505 17.39 14.82 19.78
C GLU A 505 16.37 14.78 20.91
N ASN A 506 16.18 15.93 21.57
CA ASN A 506 15.33 16.07 22.73
C ASN A 506 13.94 16.63 22.39
N ILE A 507 13.64 16.95 21.12
CA ILE A 507 12.25 17.16 20.68
C ILE A 507 11.60 15.79 20.50
N VAL A 508 10.50 15.57 21.22
CA VAL A 508 9.80 14.28 21.27
C VAL A 508 8.36 14.36 20.75
N MET A 509 7.79 15.57 20.68
CA MET A 509 6.40 15.74 20.29
C MET A 509 6.14 17.07 19.58
N VAL A 510 5.22 17.05 18.60
CA VAL A 510 4.65 18.25 17.96
C VAL A 510 3.12 18.19 18.05
N LEU A 511 2.48 19.29 18.48
CA LEU A 511 1.03 19.46 18.57
C LEU A 511 0.59 20.56 17.59
N SER A 512 -0.35 20.25 16.68
CA SER A 512 -0.84 21.18 15.65
C SER A 512 -2.30 21.03 15.22
N GLY A 513 -2.91 22.09 14.68
CA GLY A 513 -4.34 22.19 14.30
C GLY A 513 -4.52 22.52 12.81
N HIS A 514 -5.46 23.42 12.47
CA HIS A 514 -5.65 24.06 11.16
C HIS A 514 -6.34 23.25 10.04
N MET A 515 -6.13 21.94 9.93
CA MET A 515 -6.42 21.16 8.71
C MET A 515 -7.74 20.36 8.71
N GLU A 516 -8.86 20.94 9.15
CA GLU A 516 -10.22 20.38 9.29
C GLU A 516 -10.32 18.84 9.44
N SER A 517 -9.72 18.24 10.48
CA SER A 517 -9.80 16.79 10.73
C SER A 517 -10.86 16.43 11.76
N ASN A 518 -11.59 15.34 11.53
CA ASN A 518 -12.57 14.78 12.48
C ASN A 518 -11.96 13.78 13.46
N ASN A 519 -10.66 13.55 13.33
CA ASN A 519 -9.89 12.61 14.13
C ASN A 519 -8.57 13.23 14.57
N ILE A 520 -8.06 12.74 15.69
CA ILE A 520 -6.68 12.99 16.09
C ILE A 520 -5.79 12.19 15.14
N MET A 521 -5.01 12.88 14.32
CA MET A 521 -4.00 12.23 13.49
C MET A 521 -2.69 12.16 14.27
N MET A 522 -2.03 11.02 14.23
CA MET A 522 -0.74 10.82 14.89
C MET A 522 0.26 10.19 13.92
N LYS A 523 1.48 10.73 13.88
CA LYS A 523 2.56 10.17 13.09
C LYS A 523 3.85 10.18 13.88
N GLN A 524 4.58 9.07 13.85
CA GLN A 524 5.95 9.02 14.34
C GLN A 524 6.93 9.15 13.18
N ALA A 525 7.97 9.95 13.36
CA ALA A 525 9.05 10.09 12.40
C ALA A 525 10.40 10.24 13.11
N LYS A 526 11.48 9.79 12.46
CA LYS A 526 12.84 9.92 13.00
C LYS A 526 13.43 11.29 12.68
N GLY A 527 13.90 11.98 13.72
CA GLY A 527 14.76 13.15 13.57
C GLY A 527 16.13 12.76 12.99
N VAL A 528 16.92 13.75 12.54
CA VAL A 528 18.24 13.49 11.92
C VAL A 528 19.25 12.88 12.90
N LYS A 529 18.95 12.91 14.20
CA LYS A 529 19.74 12.30 15.28
C LYS A 529 19.19 10.93 15.75
N GLY A 530 18.18 10.39 15.07
CA GLY A 530 17.61 9.06 15.36
C GLY A 530 16.55 9.03 16.46
N ASN A 531 16.25 10.16 17.11
CA ASN A 531 15.13 10.28 18.05
C ASN A 531 13.78 10.14 17.33
N THR A 532 12.81 9.51 17.98
CA THR A 532 11.42 9.46 17.51
C THR A 532 10.70 10.74 17.92
N VAL A 533 10.04 11.39 16.96
CA VAL A 533 9.16 12.55 17.19
C VAL A 533 7.72 12.16 16.87
N THR A 534 6.85 12.18 17.87
CA THR A 534 5.41 11.94 17.68
C THR A 534 4.69 13.26 17.35
N GLN A 535 4.07 13.33 16.18
CA GLN A 535 3.48 14.54 15.62
C GLN A 535 1.97 14.38 15.55
N PHE A 536 1.23 15.41 15.98
CA PHE A 536 -0.22 15.36 16.10
C PHE A 536 -0.91 16.46 15.29
N LEU A 537 -1.98 16.08 14.59
CA LEU A 537 -3.05 16.99 14.17
C LEU A 537 -4.23 16.79 15.13
N ILE A 538 -4.53 17.79 15.96
CA ILE A 538 -5.67 17.81 16.87
C ILE A 538 -6.47 19.06 16.52
N ASP A 539 -7.49 18.85 15.71
CA ASP A 539 -8.31 19.92 15.18
C ASP A 539 -9.77 19.66 15.54
N GLN A 540 -10.40 20.63 16.20
CA GLN A 540 -11.77 20.53 16.66
C GLN A 540 -12.75 21.14 15.64
N GLN A 541 -12.29 21.95 14.69
CA GLN A 541 -13.17 22.80 13.89
C GLN A 541 -14.17 21.99 13.05
N ALA A 542 -13.79 20.78 12.61
CA ALA A 542 -14.64 19.92 11.80
C ALA A 542 -15.76 19.22 12.61
N VAL A 543 -15.60 19.07 13.93
CA VAL A 543 -16.53 18.32 14.80
C VAL A 543 -17.24 19.19 15.83
N ASP A 544 -16.59 20.25 16.31
CA ASP A 544 -17.11 21.18 17.33
C ASP A 544 -17.84 22.38 16.76
N SER A 545 -17.89 22.54 15.43
CA SER A 545 -18.71 23.56 14.80
C SER A 545 -20.20 23.28 15.05
N PRO A 546 -20.94 24.21 15.68
CA PRO A 546 -22.38 24.04 15.94
C PRO A 546 -23.20 24.01 14.65
N TYR A 547 -22.62 24.47 13.53
CA TYR A 547 -23.21 24.39 12.19
C TYR A 547 -23.08 22.99 11.57
N MET A 548 -22.23 22.15 12.15
CA MET A 548 -21.88 20.82 11.65
C MET A 548 -22.38 19.75 12.62
N SER A 549 -22.42 20.03 13.93
CA SER A 549 -23.01 19.15 14.94
C SER A 549 -24.49 18.84 14.65
N SER A 550 -24.87 17.57 14.80
CA SER A 550 -26.27 17.11 14.72
C SER A 550 -27.19 17.78 15.76
N GLU A 551 -26.63 18.20 16.90
CA GLU A 551 -27.36 18.85 18.01
C GLU A 551 -27.51 20.37 17.86
N GLY A 552 -26.86 20.98 16.86
CA GLY A 552 -26.85 22.44 16.68
C GLY A 552 -26.12 23.21 17.79
N LYS A 553 -25.17 22.55 18.49
CA LYS A 553 -24.40 23.08 19.62
C LYS A 553 -22.97 22.51 19.64
N PRO A 554 -21.98 23.24 20.18
CA PRO A 554 -20.62 22.74 20.33
C PRO A 554 -20.54 21.46 21.18
N LEU A 555 -19.61 20.53 20.87
CA LEU A 555 -19.36 19.35 21.70
C LEU A 555 -18.32 19.64 22.79
N GLY A 556 -17.45 20.62 22.57
CA GLY A 556 -16.48 21.15 23.53
C GLY A 556 -15.47 20.09 23.93
N LEU A 557 -14.59 19.73 23.00
CA LEU A 557 -13.64 18.63 23.18
C LEU A 557 -12.30 19.07 23.78
N ILE A 558 -11.61 18.16 24.47
CA ILE A 558 -10.27 18.36 25.02
C ILE A 558 -9.48 17.08 24.75
N ALA A 559 -8.31 17.19 24.12
CA ALA A 559 -7.41 16.04 23.98
C ALA A 559 -6.54 15.95 25.25
N MET A 560 -6.79 14.92 26.06
CA MET A 560 -6.04 14.65 27.28
C MET A 560 -4.90 13.68 27.00
N PHE A 561 -3.67 14.09 27.30
CA PHE A 561 -2.48 13.26 27.16
C PHE A 561 -2.06 12.78 28.54
N TYR A 562 -2.22 11.50 28.83
CA TYR A 562 -1.81 10.88 30.08
C TYR A 562 -0.49 10.15 29.89
N PHE A 563 0.43 10.34 30.83
CA PHE A 563 1.77 9.77 30.79
C PHE A 563 1.96 8.81 31.95
N ASP A 564 2.71 7.74 31.71
CA ASP A 564 3.24 6.91 32.80
C ASP A 564 4.30 7.66 33.64
N GLN A 565 4.80 7.02 34.71
CA GLN A 565 5.74 7.63 35.64
C GLN A 565 7.06 8.10 34.97
N ASN A 566 7.47 7.43 33.89
CA ASN A 566 8.73 7.71 33.18
C ASN A 566 8.51 8.66 31.99
N GLY A 567 7.27 9.06 31.73
CA GLY A 567 6.87 9.80 30.55
C GLY A 567 7.32 9.08 29.28
N LYS A 568 7.06 7.78 29.16
CA LYS A 568 7.43 6.93 28.02
C LYS A 568 6.16 6.49 27.28
N ASN A 569 5.26 5.84 28.01
CA ASN A 569 3.96 5.41 27.49
C ASN A 569 2.95 6.55 27.64
N VAL A 570 2.19 6.78 26.57
CA VAL A 570 1.21 7.86 26.49
C VAL A 570 -0.13 7.29 26.06
N SER A 571 -1.19 7.69 26.76
CA SER A 571 -2.57 7.49 26.35
C SER A 571 -3.20 8.84 26.02
N VAL A 572 -3.79 8.96 24.83
CA VAL A 572 -4.46 10.17 24.36
C VAL A 572 -5.96 9.91 24.34
N GLU A 573 -6.71 10.81 24.95
CA GLU A 573 -8.15 10.65 25.13
C GLU A 573 -8.87 11.92 24.71
N TRP A 574 -9.68 11.84 23.67
CA TRP A 574 -10.48 12.98 23.24
C TRP A 574 -11.79 13.02 24.03
N TYR A 575 -11.94 14.01 24.91
CA TYR A 575 -12.96 14.05 25.94
C TYR A 575 -13.83 15.30 25.87
N SER A 576 -15.15 15.15 25.99
CA SER A 576 -16.11 16.27 26.07
C SER A 576 -16.55 16.49 27.51
N PRO A 577 -16.06 17.52 28.23
CA PRO A 577 -16.63 17.95 29.51
C PRO A 577 -18.10 18.35 29.44
N LEU A 578 -18.59 18.81 28.29
CA LEU A 578 -20.00 19.20 28.12
C LEU A 578 -20.95 17.99 28.14
N ARG A 579 -20.44 16.82 27.77
CA ARG A 579 -21.20 15.55 27.72
C ARG A 579 -20.82 14.55 28.79
N ASP A 580 -19.69 14.75 29.46
CA ASP A 580 -19.12 13.77 30.39
C ASP A 580 -18.83 12.41 29.69
N LYS A 581 -18.30 12.46 28.46
CA LYS A 581 -18.03 11.29 27.60
C LYS A 581 -16.78 11.48 26.74
N TYR A 582 -16.19 10.37 26.31
CA TYR A 582 -15.09 10.38 25.34
C TYR A 582 -15.63 10.26 23.91
N PHE A 583 -14.97 10.93 22.97
CA PHE A 583 -15.41 11.05 21.60
C PHE A 583 -14.59 10.14 20.69
N GLN A 584 -15.28 9.19 20.07
CA GLN A 584 -14.81 8.21 19.10
C GLN A 584 -13.71 7.26 19.56
N THR A 585 -13.93 5.94 19.37
CA THR A 585 -12.93 4.89 19.66
C THR A 585 -11.60 5.14 18.97
N ARG A 586 -11.61 5.56 17.71
CA ARG A 586 -10.40 5.85 16.92
C ARG A 586 -9.57 7.04 17.41
N ASN A 587 -10.13 7.88 18.28
CA ASN A 587 -9.44 9.03 18.85
C ASN A 587 -8.92 8.78 20.27
N GLN A 588 -8.97 7.51 20.70
CA GLN A 588 -8.40 7.04 21.96
C GLN A 588 -7.10 6.29 21.64
N LEU A 589 -5.98 7.01 21.63
CA LEU A 589 -4.69 6.49 21.14
C LEU A 589 -3.82 6.01 22.31
N SER A 590 -2.96 5.03 22.06
CA SER A 590 -1.89 4.64 23.00
C SER A 590 -0.60 4.38 22.23
N PHE A 591 0.53 4.90 22.73
CA PHE A 591 1.83 4.74 22.07
C PHE A 591 3.00 4.87 23.05
N ASP A 592 4.15 4.34 22.63
CA ASP A 592 5.44 4.52 23.31
C ASP A 592 6.23 5.61 22.57
N MET A 593 6.64 6.67 23.28
CA MET A 593 7.41 7.78 22.72
C MET A 593 8.82 7.41 22.27
N THR A 594 9.32 6.23 22.65
CA THR A 594 10.69 5.77 22.40
C THR A 594 10.77 4.51 21.55
N ALA A 595 9.63 3.93 21.14
CA ALA A 595 9.64 2.79 20.24
C ALA A 595 10.39 3.17 18.94
N ASP A 596 11.27 2.27 18.50
CA ASP A 596 11.77 2.27 17.13
C ASP A 596 10.61 1.93 16.22
N CYS A 597 10.50 2.65 15.10
CA CYS A 597 9.32 2.71 14.24
C CYS A 597 8.67 1.34 14.01
N GLU A 598 7.71 0.99 14.87
CA GLU A 598 6.61 0.13 14.50
C GLU A 598 5.59 1.08 13.87
N GLU A 599 5.23 0.79 12.62
CA GLU A 599 4.21 1.51 11.86
C GLU A 599 2.96 1.71 12.73
N GLN A 600 2.64 2.95 13.11
CA GLN A 600 1.23 3.32 13.22
C GLN A 600 0.80 3.82 11.85
N GLU A 601 0.08 2.92 11.17
CA GLU A 601 -0.37 2.95 9.80
C GLU A 601 -1.26 4.18 9.51
N PHE A 602 -0.85 4.98 8.52
CA PHE A 602 -1.83 5.63 7.64
C PHE A 602 -1.51 5.19 6.20
N PRO A 603 -2.53 4.82 5.40
CA PRO A 603 -2.32 4.33 4.05
C PRO A 603 -1.63 5.39 3.18
N TRP A 604 -0.69 4.96 2.35
CA TRP A 604 -0.07 5.82 1.33
C TRP A 604 -1.13 6.59 0.53
N ASP A 605 -0.87 7.87 0.24
CA ASP A 605 -1.81 8.83 -0.37
C ASP A 605 -1.63 9.01 -1.89
N GLY A 606 -0.70 8.27 -2.51
CA GLY A 606 -0.39 8.40 -3.93
C GLY A 606 0.45 9.62 -4.32
N ILE A 607 1.00 10.37 -3.36
CA ILE A 607 1.81 11.57 -3.62
C ILE A 607 3.30 11.25 -3.64
N ALA A 608 4.01 11.83 -4.61
CA ALA A 608 5.45 11.68 -4.78
C ALA A 608 6.21 12.63 -3.85
N ARG A 609 7.24 12.13 -3.16
CA ARG A 609 8.04 12.92 -2.20
C ARG A 609 9.53 12.72 -2.45
N ALA A 610 10.28 13.81 -2.58
CA ALA A 610 11.72 13.71 -2.77
C ALA A 610 12.39 13.02 -1.57
N PRO A 611 13.30 12.05 -1.78
CA PRO A 611 14.07 11.43 -0.70
C PRO A 611 15.13 12.41 -0.18
N LYS A 612 15.42 12.33 1.13
CA LYS A 612 16.48 13.10 1.79
C LYS A 612 17.86 12.55 1.39
N GLY A 613 18.92 13.35 1.49
CA GLY A 613 20.31 12.96 1.18
C GLY A 613 20.82 13.54 -0.14
N SER A 614 22.13 13.43 -0.39
CA SER A 614 22.78 13.93 -1.63
C SER A 614 22.91 12.88 -2.74
N GLY A 615 22.58 11.62 -2.41
CA GLY A 615 22.71 10.46 -3.30
C GLY A 615 24.16 10.06 -3.55
N THR A 616 25.08 10.40 -2.65
CA THR A 616 26.47 9.89 -2.68
C THR A 616 26.55 8.59 -1.90
N GLU A 617 27.60 7.80 -2.07
CA GLU A 617 27.78 6.52 -1.37
C GLU A 617 27.75 6.69 0.17
N ASN A 618 28.34 7.77 0.69
CA ASN A 618 28.37 8.06 2.13
C ASN A 618 27.13 8.81 2.64
N ASP A 619 26.28 9.30 1.74
CA ASP A 619 25.06 10.04 2.04
C ASP A 619 24.01 9.73 0.97
N PRO A 620 23.46 8.49 0.98
CA PRO A 620 22.53 8.01 -0.04
C PRO A 620 21.18 8.73 0.11
N TYR A 621 20.40 8.70 -0.96
CA TYR A 621 19.01 9.11 -0.90
C TYR A 621 18.21 8.12 -0.03
N ILE A 622 17.61 8.60 1.05
CA ILE A 622 16.86 7.79 2.00
C ILE A 622 15.45 7.53 1.47
N VAL A 623 15.12 6.26 1.33
CA VAL A 623 13.81 5.78 0.88
C VAL A 623 13.06 5.25 2.10
N GLU A 624 12.12 6.04 2.60
CA GLU A 624 11.37 5.74 3.84
C GLU A 624 9.85 5.67 3.60
N SER A 625 9.41 5.75 2.35
CA SER A 625 7.99 5.74 2.01
C SER A 625 7.73 5.38 0.54
N ALA A 626 6.49 4.95 0.26
CA ALA A 626 6.00 4.74 -1.10
C ALA A 626 6.04 6.03 -1.95
N GLY A 627 5.90 7.20 -1.31
CA GLY A 627 6.07 8.49 -1.96
C GLY A 627 7.49 8.73 -2.49
N ASN A 628 8.52 8.21 -1.80
CA ASN A 628 9.90 8.30 -2.30
C ASN A 628 10.11 7.42 -3.54
N LEU A 629 9.54 6.21 -3.54
CA LEU A 629 9.55 5.33 -4.71
C LEU A 629 8.83 5.98 -5.90
N LEU A 630 7.67 6.61 -5.66
CA LEU A 630 6.92 7.31 -6.71
C LEU A 630 7.67 8.54 -7.23
N TRP A 631 8.36 9.29 -6.36
CA TRP A 631 9.24 10.39 -6.79
C TRP A 631 10.36 9.87 -7.66
N LEU A 632 10.99 8.76 -7.28
CA LEU A 632 12.05 8.15 -8.06
C LEU A 632 11.56 7.79 -9.46
N ALA A 633 10.38 7.19 -9.55
CA ALA A 633 9.73 6.91 -10.83
C ALA A 633 9.55 8.19 -11.64
N ASN A 634 8.94 9.23 -11.06
CA ASN A 634 8.68 10.51 -11.73
C ASN A 634 9.96 11.17 -12.27
N GLN A 635 11.06 11.16 -11.52
CA GLN A 635 12.32 11.75 -11.95
C GLN A 635 12.93 11.02 -13.15
N VAL A 636 12.83 9.68 -13.19
CA VAL A 636 13.24 8.91 -14.38
C VAL A 636 12.37 9.28 -15.59
N PHE A 637 11.06 9.52 -15.39
CA PHE A 637 10.17 9.99 -16.46
C PHE A 637 10.53 11.42 -16.95
N GLU A 638 10.81 12.34 -16.03
CA GLU A 638 11.09 13.76 -16.34
C GLU A 638 12.43 13.95 -17.05
N ALA A 639 13.48 13.26 -16.60
CA ALA A 639 14.83 13.38 -17.16
C ALA A 639 14.91 12.96 -18.64
N CYS A 640 13.97 12.14 -19.14
CA CYS A 640 13.90 11.75 -20.54
C CYS A 640 13.17 12.76 -21.46
N GLY A 641 12.80 13.93 -20.94
CA GLY A 641 12.52 15.15 -21.71
C GLY A 641 11.17 15.25 -22.42
N ASP A 642 10.26 14.29 -22.23
CA ASP A 642 9.13 14.15 -23.14
C ASP A 642 7.76 14.60 -22.59
N TYR A 643 7.55 14.92 -21.30
CA TYR A 643 6.16 15.07 -20.83
C TYR A 643 5.88 16.13 -19.76
N VAL A 644 4.67 16.72 -19.83
CA VAL A 644 4.04 17.41 -18.70
C VAL A 644 3.01 16.48 -18.07
N ARG A 645 3.02 16.43 -16.74
CA ARG A 645 2.07 15.69 -15.92
C ARG A 645 0.72 16.41 -15.95
N GLU A 646 -0.24 15.90 -16.70
CA GLU A 646 -1.61 16.39 -16.71
C GLU A 646 -2.49 15.46 -15.88
N LYS A 647 -2.96 15.91 -14.73
CA LYS A 647 -3.91 15.17 -13.90
C LYS A 647 -5.16 14.84 -14.74
N GLN A 648 -5.40 13.56 -14.96
CA GLN A 648 -6.62 13.08 -15.59
C GLN A 648 -7.71 12.99 -14.55
N SER A 649 -8.93 12.98 -15.04
CA SER A 649 -10.12 13.03 -14.21
C SER A 649 -10.44 11.68 -13.52
N ASP A 650 -9.62 10.64 -13.71
CA ASP A 650 -9.63 9.37 -12.96
C ASP A 650 -8.57 9.34 -11.83
N GLY A 651 -7.95 10.48 -11.51
CA GLY A 651 -6.88 10.55 -10.50
C GLY A 651 -5.52 10.06 -10.99
N SER A 652 -5.45 9.40 -12.15
CA SER A 652 -4.20 9.09 -12.81
C SER A 652 -3.60 10.34 -13.45
N TYR A 653 -2.29 10.34 -13.65
CA TYR A 653 -1.64 11.40 -14.40
C TYR A 653 -1.36 10.93 -15.82
N LYS A 654 -1.74 11.76 -16.79
CA LYS A 654 -1.38 11.56 -18.20
C LYS A 654 -0.17 12.40 -18.53
N TYR A 655 0.77 11.76 -19.17
CA TYR A 655 1.93 12.42 -19.71
C TYR A 655 1.60 12.92 -21.13
N VAL A 656 1.71 14.24 -21.38
CA VAL A 656 1.48 14.87 -22.70
C VAL A 656 2.79 15.40 -23.28
N TYR A 657 3.05 15.06 -24.54
CA TYR A 657 4.33 15.32 -25.22
C TYR A 657 4.67 16.80 -25.35
N LYS A 658 5.90 17.21 -24.98
CA LYS A 658 6.38 18.59 -25.22
C LYS A 658 7.59 18.72 -26.16
N HIS A 659 8.60 17.84 -26.10
CA HIS A 659 9.86 18.01 -26.86
C HIS A 659 10.38 16.70 -27.50
N ALA A 660 11.60 16.73 -28.06
CA ALA A 660 12.19 15.64 -28.85
C ALA A 660 13.00 14.65 -27.98
N PRO A 661 12.98 13.34 -28.29
CA PRO A 661 13.36 12.25 -27.37
C PRO A 661 14.87 12.11 -27.12
N ILE A 662 15.22 11.58 -25.93
CA ILE A 662 16.57 11.05 -25.65
C ILE A 662 16.73 9.67 -26.32
N ASN A 663 17.69 9.59 -27.23
CA ASN A 663 18.10 8.35 -27.85
C ASN A 663 19.33 7.80 -27.11
N LEU A 664 19.17 6.73 -26.32
CA LEU A 664 20.29 6.09 -25.59
C LEU A 664 21.38 5.55 -26.52
N THR A 665 21.09 5.34 -27.81
CA THR A 665 22.13 4.97 -28.80
C THR A 665 23.07 6.12 -29.17
N ASN A 666 22.77 7.36 -28.76
CA ASN A 666 23.54 8.56 -29.09
C ASN A 666 24.15 9.29 -27.86
N GLY A 667 24.27 8.63 -26.71
CA GLY A 667 25.00 9.18 -25.55
C GLY A 667 24.21 10.16 -24.67
N GLY A 668 22.90 9.95 -24.51
CA GLY A 668 22.10 10.69 -23.53
C GLY A 668 22.46 10.34 -22.08
N GLU A 669 22.26 11.29 -21.16
CA GLU A 669 22.47 11.06 -19.72
C GLU A 669 21.43 10.08 -19.17
N VAL A 670 21.89 9.06 -18.42
CA VAL A 670 21.02 8.08 -17.76
C VAL A 670 20.63 8.62 -16.38
N PRO A 671 19.33 8.73 -16.05
CA PRO A 671 18.88 9.21 -14.74
C PRO A 671 19.51 8.43 -13.60
N PHE A 672 20.00 9.16 -12.60
CA PHE A 672 20.60 8.62 -11.38
C PHE A 672 21.89 7.82 -11.56
N ALA A 673 22.56 7.87 -12.73
CA ALA A 673 23.88 7.29 -12.90
C ALA A 673 24.86 7.78 -11.80
N GLY A 674 25.45 6.83 -11.06
CA GLY A 674 26.36 7.11 -9.95
C GLY A 674 25.69 7.65 -8.67
N LYS A 675 24.36 7.56 -8.55
CA LYS A 675 23.61 7.92 -7.34
C LYS A 675 23.24 6.69 -6.52
N TYR A 676 23.25 6.85 -5.20
CA TYR A 676 22.95 5.79 -4.23
C TYR A 676 21.62 6.07 -3.52
N PHE A 677 20.82 5.03 -3.33
CA PHE A 677 19.54 5.02 -2.62
C PHE A 677 19.56 3.92 -1.57
N LYS A 678 19.05 4.22 -0.38
CA LYS A 678 18.97 3.27 0.71
C LYS A 678 17.58 3.28 1.34
N GLN A 679 16.91 2.13 1.27
CA GLN A 679 15.68 1.90 2.01
C GLN A 679 16.01 1.61 3.49
N ILE A 680 15.26 2.23 4.39
CA ILE A 680 15.53 2.17 5.83
C ILE A 680 14.40 1.57 6.66
N CYS A 681 13.28 1.23 6.03
CA CYS A 681 12.12 0.62 6.65
C CYS A 681 11.32 -0.18 5.61
N ASP A 682 10.37 -0.99 6.08
CA ASP A 682 9.35 -1.55 5.21
C ASP A 682 8.54 -0.41 4.55
N ILE A 683 8.05 -0.67 3.34
CA ILE A 683 7.23 0.27 2.58
C ILE A 683 5.91 -0.40 2.23
N ASP A 684 4.83 0.04 2.89
CA ASP A 684 3.47 -0.36 2.56
C ASP A 684 2.89 0.53 1.44
N LEU A 685 2.36 -0.10 0.38
CA LEU A 685 1.68 0.57 -0.72
C LEU A 685 0.17 0.74 -0.50
N ALA A 686 -0.38 0.28 0.63
CA ALA A 686 -1.75 0.46 1.08
C ALA A 686 -2.83 0.10 0.04
N GLY A 687 -2.58 -0.93 -0.76
CA GLY A 687 -3.44 -1.37 -1.86
C GLY A 687 -3.36 -0.52 -3.13
N LEU A 688 -2.65 0.61 -3.09
CA LEU A 688 -2.51 1.53 -4.22
C LEU A 688 -1.49 1.04 -5.26
N ALA A 689 -1.55 1.66 -6.43
CA ALA A 689 -0.67 1.38 -7.55
C ALA A 689 0.56 2.29 -7.55
N LEU A 690 1.75 1.69 -7.48
CA LEU A 690 3.02 2.34 -7.74
C LEU A 690 3.40 2.18 -9.22
N TYR A 691 3.82 3.28 -9.85
CA TYR A 691 4.33 3.22 -11.21
C TYR A 691 5.75 2.65 -11.24
N SER A 692 6.02 1.79 -12.23
CA SER A 692 7.37 1.30 -12.51
C SER A 692 8.37 2.43 -12.66
N ILE A 693 9.52 2.28 -11.99
CA ILE A 693 10.66 3.19 -12.11
C ILE A 693 11.36 2.88 -13.44
N GLY A 694 11.14 3.75 -14.43
CA GLY A 694 11.63 3.57 -15.79
C GLY A 694 10.71 2.75 -16.69
N TYR A 695 10.94 2.88 -18.00
CA TYR A 695 10.17 2.21 -19.05
C TYR A 695 10.97 2.00 -20.33
N TYR A 696 10.50 1.06 -21.16
CA TYR A 696 11.03 0.80 -22.49
C TYR A 696 9.92 0.87 -23.54
N HIS A 697 10.14 1.62 -24.62
CA HIS A 697 9.16 1.92 -25.66
C HIS A 697 9.74 1.79 -27.07
N THR A 698 9.03 1.15 -27.99
CA THR A 698 9.40 1.03 -29.41
C THR A 698 8.26 1.55 -30.28
N SER A 699 8.51 2.52 -31.18
CA SER A 699 7.52 2.95 -32.18
C SER A 699 7.60 2.15 -33.48
N GLU A 700 6.51 2.08 -34.24
CA GLU A 700 6.45 1.49 -35.60
C GLU A 700 7.42 2.12 -36.61
N SER A 701 8.03 3.25 -36.27
CA SER A 701 9.03 3.97 -37.07
C SER A 701 10.49 3.61 -36.73
N GLY A 702 10.73 2.65 -35.84
CA GLY A 702 12.08 2.20 -35.46
C GLY A 702 12.82 3.11 -34.47
N ASN A 703 12.14 4.09 -33.88
CA ASN A 703 12.73 4.98 -32.86
C ASN A 703 12.44 4.42 -31.46
N GLU A 704 13.38 3.64 -30.93
CA GLU A 704 13.29 3.13 -29.57
C GLU A 704 13.51 4.27 -28.55
N LYS A 705 12.60 4.39 -27.58
CA LYS A 705 12.62 5.34 -26.48
C LYS A 705 12.79 4.57 -25.17
N VAL A 706 13.80 4.91 -24.39
CA VAL A 706 14.11 4.21 -23.15
C VAL A 706 14.33 5.23 -22.04
N ALA A 707 13.63 5.05 -20.93
CA ALA A 707 13.91 5.74 -19.68
C ALA A 707 14.33 4.68 -18.66
N ALA A 708 15.60 4.65 -18.29
CA ALA A 708 16.15 3.62 -17.42
C ALA A 708 16.68 4.24 -16.13
N PHE A 709 16.50 3.53 -15.02
CA PHE A 709 17.19 3.85 -13.78
C PHE A 709 18.65 3.39 -13.89
N GLY A 710 19.61 4.25 -13.54
CA GLY A 710 21.05 3.94 -13.57
C GLY A 710 21.75 4.04 -12.22
N GLY A 711 21.02 4.12 -11.12
CA GLY A 711 21.58 4.25 -9.77
C GLY A 711 21.87 2.92 -9.07
N HIS A 712 22.35 3.03 -7.83
CA HIS A 712 22.45 1.93 -6.87
C HIS A 712 21.28 2.03 -5.89
N TYR A 713 20.40 1.05 -5.86
CA TYR A 713 19.34 0.93 -4.86
C TYR A 713 19.62 -0.24 -3.92
N ASP A 714 19.82 0.06 -2.64
CA ASP A 714 19.93 -0.90 -1.56
C ASP A 714 18.61 -0.92 -0.75
N GLY A 715 17.87 -2.02 -0.82
CA GLY A 715 16.62 -2.24 -0.10
C GLY A 715 16.81 -2.45 1.40
N GLY A 716 18.04 -2.57 1.90
CA GLY A 716 18.35 -2.72 3.32
C GLY A 716 17.85 -4.02 3.96
N GLY A 717 17.32 -4.95 3.16
CA GLY A 717 16.65 -6.17 3.63
C GLY A 717 15.17 -5.96 3.99
N TYR A 718 14.65 -4.74 3.81
CA TYR A 718 13.26 -4.39 4.08
C TYR A 718 12.34 -4.80 2.93
N SER A 719 11.05 -4.91 3.24
CA SER A 719 10.01 -5.30 2.30
C SER A 719 9.32 -4.10 1.65
N ILE A 720 8.82 -4.30 0.43
CA ILE A 720 7.81 -3.46 -0.21
C ILE A 720 6.56 -4.32 -0.32
N LYS A 721 5.48 -3.87 0.32
CA LYS A 721 4.31 -4.71 0.60
C LYS A 721 2.96 -4.11 0.25
N ASN A 722 1.96 -4.98 0.14
CA ASN A 722 0.52 -4.64 0.11
C ASN A 722 0.12 -3.63 -0.99
N GLY A 723 0.23 -3.99 -2.27
CA GLY A 723 -0.21 -3.09 -3.34
C GLY A 723 0.05 -3.60 -4.74
N ARG A 724 0.07 -2.66 -5.70
CA ARG A 724 0.17 -2.98 -7.13
C ARG A 724 1.34 -2.25 -7.76
N ILE A 725 2.05 -2.90 -8.67
CA ILE A 725 3.03 -2.23 -9.52
C ILE A 725 2.52 -2.26 -10.96
N VAL A 726 2.44 -1.08 -11.57
CA VAL A 726 1.90 -0.90 -12.92
C VAL A 726 2.87 -0.10 -13.81
N PRO A 727 2.95 -0.39 -15.12
CA PRO A 727 3.75 0.41 -16.04
C PRO A 727 3.20 1.84 -16.12
N GLY A 728 4.08 2.85 -16.10
CA GLY A 728 3.73 4.28 -16.04
C GLY A 728 2.99 4.89 -17.23
N LEU A 729 2.47 4.08 -18.17
CA LEU A 729 1.69 4.55 -19.31
C LEU A 729 0.48 3.63 -19.56
N ILE A 730 -0.72 4.10 -19.19
CA ILE A 730 -1.98 3.58 -19.73
C ILE A 730 -2.62 4.74 -20.50
N GLN A 731 -2.41 4.83 -21.81
CA GLN A 731 -3.16 5.75 -22.66
C GLN A 731 -4.08 4.99 -23.62
N ASN A 732 -5.34 5.44 -23.68
CA ASN A 732 -6.48 4.79 -24.35
C ASN A 732 -6.80 5.33 -25.76
N SER A 733 -5.95 6.11 -26.44
CA SER A 733 -6.41 6.78 -27.69
C SER A 733 -5.36 7.23 -28.73
N ILE A 734 -4.15 6.68 -28.76
CA ILE A 734 -3.24 6.90 -29.91
C ILE A 734 -2.75 5.55 -30.40
N GLY A 735 -2.74 5.35 -31.71
CA GLY A 735 -2.29 4.11 -32.35
C GLY A 735 -0.94 3.61 -31.80
N THR A 736 -0.86 2.30 -31.68
CA THR A 736 0.35 1.49 -31.92
C THR A 736 1.57 1.63 -31.01
N ASN A 737 1.44 2.26 -29.83
CA ASN A 737 2.59 2.56 -28.96
C ASN A 737 2.34 2.16 -27.49
N ILE A 738 2.84 0.99 -27.08
CA ILE A 738 2.65 0.37 -25.74
C ILE A 738 3.94 0.53 -24.90
N ASN A 739 3.86 0.60 -23.57
CA ASN A 739 5.02 0.48 -22.67
C ASN A 739 5.32 -1.01 -22.41
N TRP A 740 6.57 -1.44 -22.65
CA TRP A 740 6.92 -2.85 -22.81
C TRP A 740 7.57 -3.49 -21.56
N SER A 741 7.68 -2.79 -20.43
CA SER A 741 8.39 -3.32 -19.25
C SER A 741 7.72 -2.94 -17.93
N GLY A 742 7.26 -3.92 -17.16
CA GLY A 742 6.70 -3.74 -15.82
C GLY A 742 7.52 -4.45 -14.74
N GLY A 743 7.53 -3.84 -13.55
CA GLY A 743 8.31 -4.21 -12.36
C GLY A 743 8.59 -2.99 -11.48
N LEU A 744 9.07 -3.15 -10.25
CA LEU A 744 9.42 -2.01 -9.38
C LEU A 744 10.35 -1.05 -10.11
N PHE A 745 11.39 -1.62 -10.72
CA PHE A 745 12.19 -0.97 -11.75
C PHE A 745 11.74 -1.48 -13.11
N GLY A 746 10.94 -0.71 -13.83
CA GLY A 746 10.48 -1.10 -15.17
C GLY A 746 11.65 -1.29 -16.13
N CYS A 747 12.65 -0.40 -16.09
CA CYS A 747 13.83 -0.51 -16.93
C CYS A 747 15.09 -0.01 -16.21
N VAL A 748 16.21 -0.74 -16.32
CA VAL A 748 17.50 -0.36 -15.73
C VAL A 748 18.65 -0.38 -16.74
N TRP A 749 19.61 0.52 -16.57
CA TRP A 749 20.80 0.66 -17.43
C TRP A 749 22.00 1.08 -16.58
N GLY A 750 22.97 0.18 -16.40
CA GLY A 750 24.15 0.46 -15.57
C GLY A 750 23.85 0.49 -14.07
N ALA A 751 22.77 -0.15 -13.62
CA ALA A 751 22.25 -0.04 -12.26
C ALA A 751 22.64 -1.23 -11.38
N THR A 752 22.68 -0.98 -10.06
CA THR A 752 22.77 -2.03 -9.04
C THR A 752 21.52 -2.00 -8.17
N ILE A 753 20.79 -3.11 -8.10
CA ILE A 753 19.60 -3.28 -7.26
C ILE A 753 19.88 -4.42 -6.28
N GLU A 754 19.84 -4.15 -4.99
CA GLU A 754 20.14 -5.19 -3.99
C GLU A 754 19.25 -5.14 -2.76
N ASN A 755 19.16 -6.26 -2.05
CA ASN A 755 18.49 -6.38 -0.74
C ASN A 755 17.00 -5.98 -0.74
N VAL A 756 16.28 -6.22 -1.85
CA VAL A 756 14.85 -5.88 -1.99
C VAL A 756 13.99 -7.12 -1.78
N THR A 757 13.03 -7.03 -0.85
CA THR A 757 11.99 -8.05 -0.67
C THR A 757 10.64 -7.51 -1.15
N MET A 758 9.91 -8.30 -1.95
CA MET A 758 8.52 -8.02 -2.32
C MET A 758 7.58 -8.99 -1.63
N ASP A 759 6.53 -8.46 -1.00
CA ASP A 759 5.53 -9.25 -0.30
C ASP A 759 4.10 -8.75 -0.57
N ASN A 760 3.16 -9.63 -0.90
CA ASN A 760 1.77 -9.26 -1.23
C ASN A 760 1.65 -8.12 -2.27
N ILE A 761 2.53 -8.17 -3.29
CA ILE A 761 2.52 -7.23 -4.42
C ILE A 761 1.95 -7.93 -5.66
N THR A 762 0.98 -7.27 -6.30
CA THR A 762 0.56 -7.66 -7.66
C THR A 762 1.30 -6.81 -8.69
N VAL A 763 2.14 -7.44 -9.52
CA VAL A 763 2.76 -6.77 -10.67
C VAL A 763 1.93 -7.03 -11.91
N TRP A 764 1.50 -5.94 -12.56
CA TRP A 764 0.71 -5.99 -13.78
C TRP A 764 1.47 -5.38 -14.95
N SER A 765 1.61 -6.12 -16.05
CA SER A 765 2.24 -5.63 -17.28
C SER A 765 1.59 -6.26 -18.50
N ARG A 766 1.72 -5.59 -19.65
CA ARG A 766 1.17 -6.02 -20.95
C ARG A 766 2.24 -6.60 -21.88
N SER A 767 3.45 -6.82 -21.36
CA SER A 767 4.64 -7.14 -22.14
C SER A 767 5.70 -7.86 -21.28
N VAL A 768 6.96 -7.39 -21.27
CA VAL A 768 7.98 -7.88 -20.35
C VAL A 768 7.57 -7.56 -18.91
N THR A 769 7.57 -8.58 -18.06
CA THR A 769 7.12 -8.51 -16.68
C THR A 769 8.20 -9.08 -15.78
N GLY A 770 8.71 -8.26 -14.87
CA GLY A 770 9.44 -8.78 -13.72
C GLY A 770 8.98 -8.13 -12.43
N GLY A 771 9.15 -8.82 -11.32
CA GLY A 771 8.80 -8.27 -10.00
C GLY A 771 9.72 -7.11 -9.66
N ILE A 772 11.00 -7.42 -9.44
CA ILE A 772 12.01 -6.42 -9.10
C ILE A 772 12.38 -5.57 -10.32
N VAL A 773 12.81 -6.21 -11.41
CA VAL A 773 13.23 -5.52 -12.64
C VAL A 773 12.44 -6.02 -13.84
N GLY A 774 11.81 -5.13 -14.59
CA GLY A 774 11.17 -5.46 -15.87
C GLY A 774 12.21 -5.82 -16.92
N ARG A 775 13.04 -4.86 -17.31
CA ARG A 775 14.09 -5.05 -18.32
C ARG A 775 15.43 -4.43 -17.89
N ALA A 776 16.48 -5.24 -17.84
CA ALA A 776 17.86 -4.79 -17.72
C ALA A 776 18.50 -4.72 -19.10
N VAL A 777 18.75 -3.50 -19.57
CA VAL A 777 19.27 -3.20 -20.92
C VAL A 777 20.77 -2.92 -20.89
N ALA A 778 21.43 -3.10 -22.04
CA ALA A 778 22.87 -2.92 -22.20
C ALA A 778 23.21 -2.25 -23.56
N PRO A 779 24.39 -1.60 -23.70
CA PRO A 779 24.74 -0.92 -24.95
C PRO A 779 24.97 -1.89 -26.12
N ARG A 780 24.50 -1.54 -27.33
CA ARG A 780 24.47 -2.43 -28.52
C ARG A 780 25.84 -2.90 -29.05
N ASN A 781 26.89 -2.08 -28.92
CA ASN A 781 28.15 -2.25 -29.69
C ASN A 781 29.39 -2.52 -28.83
N THR A 782 29.24 -2.64 -27.51
CA THR A 782 30.36 -2.77 -26.57
C THR A 782 30.30 -4.13 -25.88
N ASP A 783 31.43 -4.81 -25.66
CA ASP A 783 31.50 -5.99 -24.79
C ASP A 783 31.18 -5.61 -23.34
N ALA A 784 29.91 -5.30 -23.05
CA ALA A 784 29.47 -4.89 -21.74
C ALA A 784 29.78 -6.02 -20.75
N PRO A 785 30.43 -5.70 -19.60
CA PRO A 785 30.78 -6.71 -18.63
C PRO A 785 29.51 -7.30 -18.01
N SER A 786 29.61 -8.50 -17.46
CA SER A 786 28.44 -9.23 -16.96
C SER A 786 27.77 -8.59 -15.75
N ASP A 787 28.48 -7.71 -15.07
CA ASP A 787 28.04 -6.90 -13.94
C ASP A 787 27.70 -5.46 -14.36
N PHE A 788 27.47 -5.20 -15.65
CA PHE A 788 27.01 -3.89 -16.11
C PHE A 788 25.69 -3.49 -15.43
N ASN A 789 24.75 -4.44 -15.33
CA ASN A 789 23.66 -4.36 -14.36
C ASN A 789 23.85 -5.44 -13.29
N VAL A 790 23.49 -5.14 -12.05
CA VAL A 790 23.53 -6.10 -10.93
C VAL A 790 22.18 -6.15 -10.24
N ILE A 791 21.66 -7.35 -10.02
CA ILE A 791 20.49 -7.62 -9.18
C ILE A 791 20.93 -8.65 -8.15
N SER A 792 20.98 -8.30 -6.87
CA SER A 792 21.51 -9.20 -5.85
C SER A 792 20.74 -9.26 -4.55
N ASN A 793 20.62 -10.45 -3.97
CA ASN A 793 19.95 -10.63 -2.68
C ASN A 793 18.50 -10.08 -2.67
N CYS A 794 17.76 -10.32 -3.75
CA CYS A 794 16.36 -9.89 -3.88
C CYS A 794 15.41 -11.09 -3.77
N HIS A 795 14.27 -10.87 -3.12
CA HIS A 795 13.32 -11.93 -2.77
C HIS A 795 11.90 -11.55 -3.22
N VAL A 796 11.21 -12.47 -3.89
CA VAL A 796 9.78 -12.32 -4.21
C VAL A 796 9.03 -13.48 -3.58
N THR A 797 8.13 -13.17 -2.65
CA THR A 797 7.39 -14.17 -1.87
C THR A 797 6.27 -14.85 -2.68
N ASP A 798 5.66 -15.87 -2.10
CA ASP A 798 4.54 -16.64 -2.66
C ASP A 798 3.19 -15.91 -2.60
N THR A 799 3.08 -14.87 -1.76
CA THR A 799 1.93 -13.96 -1.67
C THR A 799 1.89 -12.95 -2.81
N CYS A 800 3.02 -12.72 -3.50
CA CYS A 800 3.05 -11.87 -4.68
C CYS A 800 2.32 -12.53 -5.87
N VAL A 801 1.90 -11.72 -6.84
CA VAL A 801 1.25 -12.21 -8.06
C VAL A 801 1.84 -11.52 -9.27
N MET A 802 2.29 -12.30 -10.26
CA MET A 802 2.75 -11.79 -11.55
C MET A 802 1.64 -11.98 -12.59
N LYS A 803 1.02 -10.88 -13.04
CA LYS A 803 -0.02 -10.88 -14.08
C LYS A 803 0.52 -10.26 -15.37
N ALA A 804 0.92 -11.11 -16.31
CA ALA A 804 1.27 -10.70 -17.66
C ALA A 804 0.10 -11.01 -18.59
N LEU A 805 -0.58 -9.97 -19.11
CA LEU A 805 -1.81 -10.11 -19.88
C LEU A 805 -1.70 -9.45 -21.25
N TRP A 806 -1.99 -10.19 -22.32
CA TRP A 806 -2.07 -9.62 -23.67
C TRP A 806 -3.48 -9.08 -23.91
N LYS A 807 -3.64 -8.09 -24.78
CA LYS A 807 -4.96 -7.48 -25.04
C LYS A 807 -5.93 -8.52 -25.62
N SER A 808 -6.93 -8.93 -24.83
CA SER A 808 -8.08 -9.72 -25.28
C SER A 808 -9.27 -8.86 -25.76
N ASP A 809 -9.15 -7.52 -25.80
CA ASP A 809 -10.24 -6.60 -26.15
C ASP A 809 -10.58 -6.51 -27.66
N GLY A 810 -10.06 -7.42 -28.49
CA GLY A 810 -10.47 -7.61 -29.89
C GLY A 810 -10.17 -6.45 -30.84
N LYS A 811 -9.38 -5.45 -30.43
CA LYS A 811 -9.17 -4.20 -31.19
C LYS A 811 -7.88 -4.13 -32.02
N ILE A 812 -6.96 -5.09 -31.89
CA ILE A 812 -5.71 -5.12 -32.67
C ILE A 812 -5.48 -6.55 -33.14
N SER A 813 -5.40 -6.76 -34.47
CA SER A 813 -5.15 -8.09 -35.01
C SER A 813 -3.66 -8.42 -34.90
N ALA A 814 -3.32 -9.66 -34.50
CA ALA A 814 -1.92 -10.11 -34.48
C ALA A 814 -1.21 -9.88 -35.83
N THR A 815 -1.95 -9.90 -36.95
CA THR A 815 -1.46 -9.63 -38.31
C THR A 815 -0.95 -8.22 -38.58
N GLU A 816 -1.24 -7.22 -37.73
CA GLU A 816 -0.73 -5.85 -37.90
C GLU A 816 0.70 -5.65 -37.38
N TYR A 817 1.22 -6.57 -36.54
CA TYR A 817 2.57 -6.50 -35.98
C TYR A 817 3.45 -7.67 -36.44
N GLY A 818 4.67 -7.35 -36.88
CA GLY A 818 5.65 -8.31 -37.37
C GLY A 818 6.07 -9.39 -36.35
N TYR A 819 6.75 -10.43 -36.84
CA TYR A 819 7.17 -11.60 -36.05
C TYR A 819 8.07 -11.25 -34.82
N ASN A 820 8.84 -10.16 -34.89
CA ASN A 820 9.81 -9.75 -33.85
C ASN A 820 9.19 -9.02 -32.65
N THR A 821 8.06 -8.34 -32.81
CA THR A 821 7.37 -7.65 -31.70
C THR A 821 6.67 -8.64 -30.78
N ARG A 822 6.22 -9.79 -31.29
CA ARG A 822 5.59 -10.85 -30.44
C ARG A 822 6.59 -11.53 -29.50
N TYR A 823 7.82 -11.74 -29.96
CA TYR A 823 8.90 -12.31 -29.16
C TYR A 823 9.33 -11.41 -27.99
N ARG A 824 9.09 -10.10 -28.11
CA ARG A 824 9.44 -9.08 -27.11
C ARG A 824 8.34 -8.84 -26.07
N ALA A 825 7.12 -9.35 -26.31
CA ALA A 825 5.93 -9.03 -25.54
C ALA A 825 5.49 -10.10 -24.53
N GLY A 826 5.99 -11.33 -24.61
CA GLY A 826 5.46 -12.43 -23.81
C GLY A 826 6.34 -12.92 -22.67
N VAL A 827 7.14 -12.04 -22.05
CA VAL A 827 8.26 -12.47 -21.18
C VAL A 827 7.97 -12.21 -19.70
N VAL A 828 8.09 -13.25 -18.84
CA VAL A 828 7.84 -13.13 -17.39
C VAL A 828 8.96 -13.75 -16.56
N GLY A 829 9.52 -12.96 -15.63
CA GLY A 829 10.56 -13.39 -14.69
C GLY A 829 10.48 -12.62 -13.37
N PRO A 830 10.13 -13.26 -12.23
CA PRO A 830 9.85 -12.58 -10.96
C PRO A 830 10.98 -11.70 -10.44
N ILE A 831 12.24 -12.08 -10.66
CA ILE A 831 13.37 -11.20 -10.32
C ILE A 831 13.66 -10.25 -11.48
N CYS A 832 13.77 -10.79 -12.69
CA CYS A 832 14.01 -9.99 -13.87
C CYS A 832 13.23 -10.50 -15.08
N GLY A 833 12.40 -9.67 -15.70
CA GLY A 833 11.72 -10.08 -16.94
C GLY A 833 12.73 -10.40 -18.05
N MET A 834 13.62 -9.47 -18.36
CA MET A 834 14.65 -9.62 -19.38
C MET A 834 16.01 -9.09 -18.92
N ALA A 835 17.04 -9.92 -19.02
CA ALA A 835 18.40 -9.63 -18.54
C ALA A 835 19.45 -9.66 -19.66
N TYR A 836 20.10 -8.51 -19.90
CA TYR A 836 21.26 -8.37 -20.79
C TYR A 836 22.43 -7.71 -20.07
N ALA A 837 23.64 -8.26 -20.23
CA ALA A 837 24.84 -7.89 -19.48
C ALA A 837 24.55 -7.69 -17.98
N THR A 838 23.82 -8.64 -17.39
CA THR A 838 23.28 -8.53 -16.05
C THR A 838 23.73 -9.71 -15.19
N THR A 839 24.18 -9.42 -13.98
CA THR A 839 24.42 -10.43 -12.95
C THR A 839 23.23 -10.46 -12.01
N ILE A 840 22.50 -11.58 -12.00
CA ILE A 840 21.46 -11.87 -11.01
C ILE A 840 22.06 -12.87 -10.03
N LYS A 841 22.27 -12.48 -8.77
CA LYS A 841 22.90 -13.36 -7.78
C LYS A 841 22.17 -13.41 -6.45
N ASP A 842 22.15 -14.57 -5.82
CA ASP A 842 21.61 -14.74 -4.47
C ASP A 842 20.11 -14.37 -4.33
N CYS A 843 19.33 -14.51 -5.40
CA CYS A 843 17.92 -14.13 -5.41
C CYS A 843 16.98 -15.33 -5.26
N THR A 844 15.82 -15.13 -4.63
CA THR A 844 14.80 -16.19 -4.48
C THR A 844 13.43 -15.75 -4.97
N SER A 845 12.68 -16.69 -5.51
CA SER A 845 11.32 -16.48 -5.97
C SER A 845 10.44 -17.66 -5.57
N ALA A 846 9.40 -17.39 -4.80
CA ALA A 846 8.36 -18.36 -4.44
C ALA A 846 7.01 -18.05 -5.12
N VAL A 847 6.99 -17.04 -6.01
CA VAL A 847 5.78 -16.49 -6.58
C VAL A 847 5.02 -17.46 -7.48
N ASN A 848 3.70 -17.30 -7.53
CA ASN A 848 2.86 -17.94 -8.53
C ASN A 848 2.79 -17.07 -9.79
N ILE A 849 3.39 -17.56 -10.88
CA ILE A 849 3.38 -16.93 -12.20
C ILE A 849 2.17 -17.46 -12.97
N SER A 850 1.33 -16.56 -13.49
CA SER A 850 0.24 -16.89 -14.40
C SER A 850 0.48 -16.23 -15.76
N VAL A 851 0.51 -17.03 -16.82
CA VAL A 851 0.70 -16.56 -18.20
C VAL A 851 -0.38 -17.10 -19.13
N ASP A 852 -0.83 -16.27 -20.07
CA ASP A 852 -1.70 -16.66 -21.18
C ASP A 852 -0.89 -17.21 -22.37
N GLY A 853 -1.55 -17.75 -23.39
CA GLY A 853 -0.89 -18.31 -24.57
C GLY A 853 -0.03 -17.29 -25.32
N GLU A 854 -0.40 -16.02 -25.35
CA GLU A 854 0.39 -14.96 -25.99
C GLU A 854 1.62 -14.56 -25.14
N HIS A 855 1.64 -14.84 -23.83
CA HIS A 855 2.76 -14.69 -22.88
C HIS A 855 3.58 -15.98 -22.72
N SER A 856 4.07 -16.46 -23.85
CA SER A 856 4.67 -17.78 -24.01
C SER A 856 6.10 -17.95 -23.43
N MET A 857 6.73 -17.00 -22.73
CA MET A 857 8.12 -17.10 -22.26
C MET A 857 8.25 -16.79 -20.77
N ALA A 858 8.33 -17.81 -19.91
CA ALA A 858 8.43 -17.59 -18.46
C ALA A 858 9.56 -18.36 -17.80
N GLY A 859 10.23 -17.71 -16.84
CA GLY A 859 11.22 -18.32 -15.98
C GLY A 859 11.01 -17.99 -14.51
N GLY A 860 11.33 -18.92 -13.62
CA GLY A 860 11.13 -18.74 -12.17
C GLY A 860 11.98 -17.63 -11.53
N ILE A 861 13.10 -17.27 -12.17
CA ILE A 861 13.95 -16.13 -11.80
C ILE A 861 13.95 -15.08 -12.90
N ALA A 862 14.31 -15.50 -14.12
CA ALA A 862 14.38 -14.62 -15.28
C ALA A 862 13.56 -15.14 -16.45
N GLY A 863 12.73 -14.30 -17.06
CA GLY A 863 11.95 -14.70 -18.23
C GLY A 863 12.86 -14.95 -19.43
N MET A 864 13.78 -14.02 -19.67
CA MET A 864 14.80 -14.14 -20.71
C MET A 864 16.15 -13.63 -20.24
N ALA A 865 17.24 -14.31 -20.60
CA ALA A 865 18.59 -13.88 -20.25
C ALA A 865 19.60 -14.15 -21.39
N GLY A 866 20.55 -13.23 -21.58
CA GLY A 866 21.59 -13.35 -22.61
C GLY A 866 22.58 -12.20 -22.59
N TYR A 867 23.33 -11.99 -23.68
CA TYR A 867 24.27 -10.87 -23.82
C TYR A 867 25.25 -10.71 -22.64
N ASN A 868 26.02 -11.75 -22.31
CA ASN A 868 26.98 -11.75 -21.20
C ASN A 868 26.35 -11.67 -19.80
N SER A 869 25.20 -12.32 -19.61
CA SER A 869 24.55 -12.36 -18.29
C SER A 869 25.00 -13.56 -17.45
N VAL A 870 24.93 -13.39 -16.13
CA VAL A 870 25.24 -14.43 -15.13
C VAL A 870 24.05 -14.55 -14.19
N ILE A 871 23.59 -15.78 -13.96
CA ILE A 871 22.59 -16.10 -12.94
C ILE A 871 23.22 -17.09 -11.98
N GLU A 872 23.34 -16.70 -10.72
CA GLU A 872 24.12 -17.43 -9.73
C GLU A 872 23.42 -17.53 -8.38
N ASN A 873 23.46 -18.69 -7.73
CA ASN A 873 22.91 -18.87 -6.37
C ASN A 873 21.42 -18.52 -6.26
N CYS A 874 20.63 -18.73 -7.31
CA CYS A 874 19.21 -18.36 -7.33
C CYS A 874 18.28 -19.56 -7.11
N VAL A 875 17.14 -19.31 -6.46
CA VAL A 875 16.19 -20.35 -6.05
C VAL A 875 14.78 -20.05 -6.51
N PHE A 876 14.14 -21.02 -7.18
CA PHE A 876 12.72 -20.96 -7.51
C PHE A 876 11.94 -22.11 -6.85
N THR A 877 10.90 -21.75 -6.09
CA THR A 877 10.02 -22.69 -5.35
C THR A 877 8.54 -22.50 -5.65
N GLY A 878 8.18 -21.49 -6.45
CA GLY A 878 6.80 -21.13 -6.76
C GLY A 878 6.15 -22.01 -7.84
N SER A 879 5.31 -21.39 -8.68
CA SER A 879 4.71 -22.09 -9.82
C SER A 879 4.66 -21.25 -11.09
N ILE A 880 4.66 -21.90 -12.25
CA ILE A 880 4.44 -21.29 -13.56
C ILE A 880 3.20 -21.96 -14.17
N THR A 881 2.11 -21.22 -14.24
CA THR A 881 0.81 -21.68 -14.73
C THR A 881 0.50 -21.06 -16.07
N LEU A 882 0.30 -21.91 -17.07
CA LEU A 882 -0.19 -21.51 -18.38
C LEU A 882 -1.72 -21.68 -18.43
N THR A 883 -2.46 -20.61 -18.66
CA THR A 883 -3.92 -20.58 -18.55
C THR A 883 -4.65 -20.88 -19.86
N ASP A 884 -4.00 -20.70 -21.00
CA ASP A 884 -4.51 -21.10 -22.31
C ASP A 884 -3.35 -21.36 -23.30
N MET A 885 -3.65 -22.00 -24.43
CA MET A 885 -2.67 -22.34 -25.47
C MET A 885 -2.93 -21.56 -26.77
N ASN A 886 -3.68 -20.46 -26.73
CA ASN A 886 -4.02 -19.70 -27.91
C ASN A 886 -2.86 -18.78 -28.33
N THR A 887 -1.83 -19.39 -28.94
CA THR A 887 -0.57 -18.73 -29.26
C THR A 887 -0.16 -18.90 -30.70
N THR A 888 0.68 -17.98 -31.18
CA THR A 888 1.30 -18.03 -32.51
C THR A 888 2.82 -18.22 -32.45
N VAL A 889 3.40 -18.30 -31.25
CA VAL A 889 4.82 -18.53 -30.99
C VAL A 889 4.98 -19.79 -30.13
N SER A 890 6.16 -20.43 -30.18
CA SER A 890 6.43 -21.62 -29.36
C SER A 890 6.63 -21.24 -27.89
N PRO A 891 5.82 -21.73 -26.94
CA PRO A 891 6.00 -21.46 -25.52
C PRO A 891 7.27 -22.09 -24.94
N THR A 892 7.97 -21.35 -24.09
CA THR A 892 9.25 -21.70 -23.45
C THR A 892 9.21 -21.43 -21.95
N PHE A 893 9.40 -22.47 -21.14
CA PHE A 893 9.32 -22.40 -19.68
C PHE A 893 10.57 -22.95 -19.02
N GLY A 894 11.13 -22.23 -18.06
CA GLY A 894 12.32 -22.65 -17.31
C GLY A 894 12.20 -22.44 -15.82
N GLY A 895 12.77 -23.34 -15.02
CA GLY A 895 12.72 -23.19 -13.56
C GLY A 895 13.52 -21.99 -13.09
N ILE A 896 14.58 -21.64 -13.82
CA ILE A 896 15.41 -20.46 -13.57
C ILE A 896 15.27 -19.47 -14.71
N VAL A 897 15.49 -19.90 -15.96
CA VAL A 897 15.45 -19.05 -17.16
C VAL A 897 14.48 -19.60 -18.19
N GLY A 898 13.49 -18.82 -18.61
CA GLY A 898 12.54 -19.23 -19.65
C GLY A 898 13.23 -19.43 -21.01
N LEU A 899 13.90 -18.39 -21.47
CA LEU A 899 14.55 -18.36 -22.78
C LEU A 899 15.96 -17.75 -22.70
N LEU A 900 16.91 -18.41 -23.35
CA LEU A 900 18.19 -17.82 -23.71
C LEU A 900 18.06 -17.22 -25.12
N ALA A 901 18.23 -15.90 -25.22
CA ALA A 901 18.18 -15.17 -26.48
C ALA A 901 19.43 -14.28 -26.67
N PRO A 902 20.00 -14.21 -27.89
CA PRO A 902 20.97 -13.17 -28.23
C PRO A 902 20.30 -11.79 -28.27
N ASN A 903 21.08 -10.70 -28.27
CA ASN A 903 20.52 -9.34 -28.29
C ASN A 903 19.57 -9.14 -29.51
N LEU A 904 18.28 -8.94 -29.25
CA LEU A 904 17.19 -8.95 -30.24
C LEU A 904 16.83 -7.56 -30.83
N GLU A 905 17.66 -6.52 -30.68
CA GLU A 905 17.27 -5.10 -30.90
C GLU A 905 17.09 -4.60 -32.36
N THR A 906 16.97 -5.43 -33.42
CA THR A 906 16.65 -4.91 -34.78
C THR A 906 15.53 -5.66 -35.52
N GLU A 907 14.72 -4.89 -36.26
CA GLU A 907 13.65 -5.40 -37.17
C GLU A 907 14.19 -5.99 -38.48
N THR A 908 15.48 -5.80 -38.79
CA THR A 908 16.11 -6.30 -40.02
C THR A 908 16.94 -7.55 -39.74
N MET A 909 16.27 -8.67 -39.50
CA MET A 909 16.90 -10.00 -39.39
C MET A 909 17.39 -10.52 -40.74
N ASN A 910 18.42 -9.88 -41.35
CA ASN A 910 18.95 -10.31 -42.65
C ASN A 910 20.48 -10.22 -42.84
N SER A 911 21.28 -10.00 -41.80
CA SER A 911 22.75 -10.10 -41.91
C SER A 911 23.34 -10.78 -40.68
N GLY A 912 23.86 -12.00 -40.86
CA GLY A 912 24.44 -12.85 -39.81
C GLY A 912 25.80 -12.39 -39.28
N ASP A 913 25.94 -11.10 -38.92
CA ASP A 913 27.21 -10.51 -38.47
C ASP A 913 27.16 -9.87 -37.05
N ASP A 914 26.03 -9.85 -36.33
CA ASP A 914 25.91 -9.10 -35.05
C ASP A 914 25.33 -9.86 -33.84
N TYR A 915 25.19 -11.19 -33.89
CA TYR A 915 24.71 -11.96 -32.74
C TYR A 915 25.82 -12.08 -31.67
N ARG A 916 25.67 -11.32 -30.58
CA ARG A 916 26.56 -11.37 -29.41
C ARG A 916 25.78 -11.91 -28.21
N GLY A 917 26.32 -12.88 -27.46
CA GLY A 917 25.90 -13.08 -26.07
C GLY A 917 26.18 -14.45 -25.47
N THR A 918 26.78 -14.47 -24.28
CA THR A 918 26.91 -15.63 -23.38
C THR A 918 25.85 -15.60 -22.28
N LEU A 919 25.57 -16.77 -21.70
CA LEU A 919 24.80 -16.92 -20.47
C LEU A 919 25.48 -17.97 -19.60
N THR A 920 25.70 -17.62 -18.33
CA THR A 920 26.11 -18.58 -17.28
C THR A 920 24.99 -18.73 -16.27
N ILE A 921 24.54 -19.96 -16.02
CA ILE A 921 23.63 -20.30 -14.93
C ILE A 921 24.40 -21.22 -14.00
N ARG A 922 24.60 -20.85 -12.74
CA ARG A 922 25.35 -21.69 -11.81
C ARG A 922 24.79 -21.71 -10.39
N ASN A 923 24.95 -22.83 -9.71
CA ASN A 923 24.51 -22.99 -8.31
C ASN A 923 23.03 -22.62 -8.13
N CYS A 924 22.17 -22.96 -9.09
CA CYS A 924 20.74 -22.61 -9.03
C CYS A 924 19.87 -23.83 -8.73
N TYR A 925 18.74 -23.58 -8.08
CA TYR A 925 17.83 -24.63 -7.62
C TYR A 925 16.39 -24.35 -8.04
N ASN A 926 15.76 -25.36 -8.64
CA ASN A 926 14.35 -25.34 -8.96
C ASN A 926 13.61 -26.47 -8.21
N SER A 927 12.58 -26.10 -7.46
CA SER A 927 11.54 -27.01 -6.96
C SER A 927 10.13 -26.59 -7.39
N GLY A 928 10.02 -25.47 -8.11
CA GLY A 928 8.76 -24.89 -8.52
C GLY A 928 8.02 -25.71 -9.58
N ALA A 929 6.69 -25.61 -9.54
CA ALA A 929 5.79 -26.39 -10.38
C ALA A 929 5.51 -25.72 -11.73
N PHE A 930 5.25 -26.53 -12.76
CA PHE A 930 4.78 -26.06 -14.06
C PHE A 930 3.40 -26.62 -14.33
N LEU A 931 2.40 -25.76 -14.41
CA LEU A 931 0.99 -26.13 -14.50
C LEU A 931 0.40 -25.69 -15.84
N TYR A 932 -0.59 -26.43 -16.32
CA TYR A 932 -1.43 -26.04 -17.45
C TYR A 932 -2.88 -26.20 -17.03
N THR A 933 -3.65 -25.11 -17.04
CA THR A 933 -5.05 -25.08 -16.62
C THR A 933 -6.02 -24.80 -17.78
N GLY A 934 -5.49 -24.54 -18.97
CA GLY A 934 -6.30 -24.29 -20.16
C GLY A 934 -6.98 -25.54 -20.73
N THR A 935 -7.98 -25.32 -21.57
CA THR A 935 -8.74 -26.40 -22.23
C THR A 935 -8.33 -26.63 -23.70
N ASP A 936 -7.58 -25.69 -24.29
CA ASP A 936 -7.24 -25.73 -25.71
C ASP A 936 -5.98 -26.55 -25.99
N PRO A 937 -5.91 -27.31 -27.09
CA PRO A 937 -4.67 -27.97 -27.50
C PRO A 937 -3.68 -26.96 -28.11
N LEU A 938 -2.37 -27.28 -28.09
CA LEU A 938 -1.37 -26.47 -28.79
C LEU A 938 -1.72 -26.36 -30.30
N PRO A 939 -1.69 -25.16 -30.89
CA PRO A 939 -1.90 -24.98 -32.32
C PRO A 939 -0.93 -25.80 -33.17
N ALA A 940 -1.42 -26.35 -34.29
CA ALA A 940 -0.63 -27.22 -35.15
C ALA A 940 0.61 -26.49 -35.73
N GLY A 941 1.78 -27.12 -35.61
CA GLY A 941 3.06 -26.58 -36.10
C GLY A 941 3.87 -25.78 -35.07
N LEU A 942 3.35 -25.60 -33.85
CA LEU A 942 4.10 -25.03 -32.73
C LEU A 942 4.69 -26.12 -31.82
N GLU A 943 5.67 -25.72 -31.01
CA GLU A 943 6.36 -26.56 -30.03
C GLU A 943 6.22 -25.97 -28.62
N LEU A 944 6.10 -26.82 -27.61
CA LEU A 944 6.23 -26.42 -26.20
C LEU A 944 7.61 -26.84 -25.69
N HIS A 945 8.38 -25.90 -25.13
CA HIS A 945 9.69 -26.14 -24.54
C HIS A 945 9.64 -25.96 -23.04
N TRP A 946 10.13 -26.96 -22.30
CA TRP A 946 10.16 -26.90 -20.86
C TRP A 946 11.43 -27.55 -20.30
N GLY A 947 12.19 -26.76 -19.55
CA GLY A 947 13.36 -27.22 -18.83
C GLY A 947 13.26 -26.94 -17.34
N GLY A 948 13.73 -27.87 -16.50
CA GLY A 948 13.80 -27.64 -15.06
C GLY A 948 14.74 -26.49 -14.67
N ILE A 949 15.70 -26.12 -15.51
CA ILE A 949 16.57 -24.94 -15.31
C ILE A 949 16.38 -23.92 -16.45
N LEU A 950 16.57 -24.34 -17.71
CA LEU A 950 16.48 -23.50 -18.90
C LEU A 950 15.42 -24.03 -19.87
N GLY A 951 14.43 -23.23 -20.24
CA GLY A 951 13.37 -23.64 -21.17
C GLY A 951 13.85 -23.88 -22.59
N HIS A 952 14.33 -22.82 -23.25
CA HIS A 952 14.84 -22.89 -24.62
C HIS A 952 16.16 -22.13 -24.78
N ALA A 953 17.12 -22.74 -25.47
CA ALA A 953 18.37 -22.12 -25.90
C ALA A 953 18.32 -21.85 -27.41
N LYS A 954 17.95 -20.64 -27.82
CA LYS A 954 17.74 -20.28 -29.22
C LYS A 954 18.95 -19.53 -29.79
N MET A 955 19.46 -19.97 -30.95
CA MET A 955 20.53 -19.32 -31.74
C MET A 955 21.83 -19.05 -30.96
N LEU A 956 22.58 -20.12 -30.68
CA LEU A 956 23.96 -20.01 -30.19
C LEU A 956 24.87 -19.69 -31.39
N GLU A 957 25.37 -18.46 -31.54
CA GLU A 957 26.34 -18.08 -32.59
C GLU A 957 27.59 -17.41 -31.98
N LYS A 958 28.74 -17.63 -32.61
CA LYS A 958 30.06 -17.19 -32.15
C LYS A 958 30.56 -15.97 -32.92
N ALA A 959 30.83 -14.85 -32.25
CA ALA A 959 31.43 -13.67 -32.90
C ALA A 959 32.98 -13.65 -32.87
N ASP A 960 33.65 -14.37 -31.96
CA ASP A 960 35.10 -14.14 -31.72
C ASP A 960 35.94 -15.35 -31.28
N GLY A 961 35.41 -16.58 -31.30
CA GLY A 961 36.27 -17.75 -31.15
C GLY A 961 36.39 -18.37 -29.75
N ASN A 962 35.79 -17.83 -28.66
CA ASN A 962 35.99 -18.42 -27.31
C ASN A 962 34.85 -18.28 -26.26
N ARG A 963 33.59 -18.16 -26.65
CA ARG A 963 32.48 -17.95 -25.69
C ARG A 963 31.63 -19.20 -25.47
N LEU A 964 31.49 -19.61 -24.20
CA LEU A 964 30.80 -20.83 -23.73
C LEU A 964 29.48 -20.44 -23.05
N TYR A 965 28.39 -21.17 -23.35
CA TYR A 965 27.20 -21.17 -22.51
C TYR A 965 27.37 -22.23 -21.45
N LEU A 966 27.19 -21.87 -20.18
CA LEU A 966 27.49 -22.75 -19.06
C LEU A 966 26.28 -22.89 -18.14
N ILE A 967 25.83 -24.12 -17.93
CA ILE A 967 24.95 -24.48 -16.82
C ILE A 967 25.76 -25.37 -15.89
N GLU A 968 26.01 -24.92 -14.66
CA GLU A 968 26.91 -25.60 -13.74
C GLU A 968 26.28 -25.75 -12.35
N ASN A 969 26.41 -26.91 -11.70
CA ASN A 969 25.90 -27.15 -10.35
C ASN A 969 24.41 -26.71 -10.18
N CYS A 970 23.56 -27.06 -11.15
CA CYS A 970 22.15 -26.68 -11.12
C CYS A 970 21.25 -27.91 -10.91
N TYR A 971 20.16 -27.70 -10.17
CA TYR A 971 19.39 -28.80 -9.60
C TYR A 971 17.88 -28.62 -9.78
N ASN A 972 17.19 -29.65 -10.26
CA ASN A 972 15.73 -29.63 -10.48
C ASN A 972 15.02 -30.76 -9.71
N LEU A 973 14.12 -30.41 -8.80
CA LEU A 973 13.30 -31.35 -8.02
C LEU A 973 11.90 -31.58 -8.58
N TYR A 974 11.44 -30.73 -9.48
CA TYR A 974 10.09 -30.84 -9.98
C TYR A 974 9.99 -31.90 -11.08
N ALA A 975 9.18 -32.93 -10.82
CA ALA A 975 8.80 -33.96 -11.78
C ALA A 975 7.40 -33.67 -12.31
N LYS A 976 7.25 -33.38 -13.61
CA LYS A 976 5.92 -33.35 -14.26
C LYS A 976 5.68 -34.64 -15.02
N ALA A 977 4.45 -35.10 -14.95
CA ALA A 977 3.87 -36.02 -15.90
C ALA A 977 3.09 -35.20 -16.94
N ILE A 978 3.22 -35.53 -18.24
CA ILE A 978 2.36 -34.93 -19.27
C ILE A 978 0.96 -35.52 -19.12
N GLU A 979 -0.04 -34.68 -18.86
CA GLU A 979 -1.44 -35.12 -18.80
C GLU A 979 -1.98 -35.55 -20.18
N PRO A 980 -2.89 -36.53 -20.25
CA PRO A 980 -3.46 -37.02 -21.52
C PRO A 980 -4.13 -35.94 -22.37
N ALA A 981 -4.68 -34.88 -21.76
CA ALA A 981 -5.32 -33.76 -22.45
C ALA A 981 -4.34 -32.95 -23.33
N LEU A 982 -3.04 -32.98 -23.00
CA LEU A 982 -1.97 -32.36 -23.79
C LEU A 982 -1.49 -33.28 -24.94
N ALA A 983 -1.81 -34.57 -24.96
CA ALA A 983 -1.18 -35.56 -25.86
C ALA A 983 -1.67 -35.57 -27.34
N GLY A 984 -2.19 -34.45 -27.85
CA GLY A 984 -2.60 -34.25 -29.25
C GLY A 984 -1.44 -34.30 -30.27
N ASN A 985 -1.66 -33.85 -31.52
CA ASN A 985 -0.64 -33.83 -32.61
C ASN A 985 0.45 -32.73 -32.45
N ALA A 986 0.82 -32.38 -31.22
CA ALA A 986 1.75 -31.30 -30.90
C ALA A 986 3.14 -31.83 -30.47
N ASN A 987 4.19 -31.05 -30.71
CA ASN A 987 5.57 -31.39 -30.37
C ASN A 987 5.94 -30.83 -28.99
N TYR A 988 6.35 -31.70 -28.07
CA TYR A 988 6.65 -31.38 -26.67
C TYR A 988 8.11 -31.68 -26.34
N TRP A 989 8.88 -30.63 -26.06
CA TRP A 989 10.28 -30.69 -25.66
C TRP A 989 10.41 -30.47 -24.16
N ILE A 990 10.60 -31.57 -23.42
CA ILE A 990 10.65 -31.54 -21.96
C ILE A 990 11.95 -32.17 -21.49
N GLY A 991 12.71 -31.45 -20.67
CA GLY A 991 13.96 -31.91 -20.08
C GLY A 991 14.17 -31.48 -18.62
N GLY A 992 14.95 -32.27 -17.89
CA GLY A 992 15.23 -32.05 -16.46
C GLY A 992 16.06 -30.80 -16.19
N ILE A 993 17.00 -30.49 -17.07
CA ILE A 993 17.83 -29.29 -16.99
C ILE A 993 17.49 -28.32 -18.11
N VAL A 994 17.52 -28.78 -19.37
CA VAL A 994 17.27 -27.96 -20.57
C VAL A 994 16.08 -28.53 -21.35
N GLY A 995 15.12 -27.70 -21.74
CA GLY A 995 13.98 -28.13 -22.56
C GLY A 995 14.35 -28.36 -24.02
N LYS A 996 14.91 -27.34 -24.69
CA LYS A 996 15.42 -27.43 -26.07
C LYS A 996 16.65 -26.55 -26.27
N ALA A 997 17.56 -26.92 -27.18
CA ALA A 997 18.64 -26.05 -27.67
C ALA A 997 18.82 -26.20 -29.18
N ASP A 998 18.93 -25.07 -29.89
CA ASP A 998 19.09 -25.00 -31.35
C ASP A 998 20.48 -24.46 -31.75
N ALA A 999 21.19 -25.15 -32.66
CA ALA A 999 22.38 -24.63 -33.35
C ALA A 999 21.98 -23.79 -34.57
N GLY A 1000 22.73 -22.72 -34.82
CA GLY A 1000 22.73 -22.08 -36.14
C GLY A 1000 23.17 -23.04 -37.25
N ASN A 1001 22.97 -22.64 -38.51
CA ASN A 1001 23.35 -23.49 -39.65
C ASN A 1001 24.87 -23.59 -39.91
N TYR A 1002 25.68 -22.85 -39.14
CA TYR A 1002 27.11 -22.63 -39.36
C TYR A 1002 27.95 -23.09 -38.15
N ASP A 1003 28.95 -23.93 -38.42
CA ASP A 1003 30.11 -24.33 -37.57
C ASP A 1003 29.93 -25.43 -36.47
N PRO A 1004 30.70 -26.54 -36.51
CA PRO A 1004 30.70 -27.60 -35.47
C PRO A 1004 31.31 -27.24 -34.10
N TYR A 1005 31.52 -25.97 -33.76
CA TYR A 1005 32.19 -25.53 -32.51
C TYR A 1005 31.27 -24.81 -31.51
N ASP A 1006 29.97 -24.70 -31.78
CA ASP A 1006 28.98 -24.12 -30.87
C ASP A 1006 28.63 -25.13 -29.76
N SER A 1007 28.89 -24.81 -28.49
CA SER A 1007 28.63 -25.74 -27.38
C SER A 1007 27.92 -25.10 -26.19
N LEU A 1008 26.76 -25.66 -25.85
CA LEU A 1008 26.18 -25.53 -24.51
C LEU A 1008 26.88 -26.54 -23.60
N THR A 1009 27.49 -26.06 -22.54
CA THR A 1009 28.20 -26.87 -21.56
C THR A 1009 27.33 -27.05 -20.32
N VAL A 1010 27.07 -28.30 -19.94
CA VAL A 1010 26.30 -28.62 -18.74
C VAL A 1010 27.19 -29.44 -17.79
N LYS A 1011 27.44 -28.94 -16.58
CA LYS A 1011 28.38 -29.53 -15.63
C LYS A 1011 27.74 -29.77 -14.27
N ASN A 1012 27.92 -30.97 -13.72
CA ASN A 1012 27.53 -31.30 -12.34
C ASN A 1012 26.06 -30.95 -12.00
N CYS A 1013 25.16 -31.05 -12.98
CA CYS A 1013 23.75 -30.77 -12.76
C CYS A 1013 22.99 -32.06 -12.44
N ALA A 1014 21.87 -31.95 -11.71
CA ALA A 1014 21.00 -33.10 -11.49
C ALA A 1014 19.51 -32.75 -11.55
N SER A 1015 18.70 -33.72 -11.98
CA SER A 1015 17.24 -33.60 -12.00
C SER A 1015 16.58 -34.89 -11.51
N VAL A 1016 15.38 -34.78 -10.95
CA VAL A 1016 14.48 -35.92 -10.75
C VAL A 1016 14.07 -36.53 -12.10
N THR A 1017 13.51 -37.74 -12.05
CA THR A 1017 13.03 -38.44 -13.26
C THR A 1017 11.77 -37.76 -13.81
N ILE A 1018 11.84 -37.25 -15.04
CA ILE A 1018 10.66 -36.81 -15.81
C ILE A 1018 10.11 -37.99 -16.64
N ALA A 1019 8.80 -38.27 -16.54
CA ALA A 1019 8.18 -39.41 -17.19
C ALA A 1019 7.70 -39.10 -18.63
N ALA A 1020 8.11 -39.92 -19.59
CA ALA A 1020 7.60 -39.91 -20.96
C ALA A 1020 6.26 -40.66 -21.04
N ASN A 1021 5.18 -40.01 -21.47
CA ASN A 1021 3.92 -40.71 -21.68
C ASN A 1021 3.88 -41.35 -23.09
N GLY A 1022 4.01 -42.68 -23.15
CA GLY A 1022 3.47 -43.55 -24.20
C GLY A 1022 3.74 -43.22 -25.69
N GLY A 1023 4.93 -43.55 -26.20
CA GLY A 1023 5.05 -44.19 -27.52
C GLY A 1023 4.94 -43.36 -28.82
N LYS A 1024 4.89 -42.02 -28.78
CA LYS A 1024 5.18 -41.19 -29.97
C LYS A 1024 6.62 -40.68 -29.90
N ALA A 1025 7.39 -40.94 -30.96
CA ALA A 1025 8.86 -40.86 -31.03
C ALA A 1025 9.49 -39.45 -30.89
N GLU A 1026 8.74 -38.41 -30.52
CA GLU A 1026 9.23 -37.03 -30.38
C GLU A 1026 8.93 -36.42 -29.00
N ALA A 1027 8.36 -37.21 -28.07
CA ALA A 1027 8.12 -36.77 -26.69
C ALA A 1027 9.12 -37.44 -25.75
N SER A 1028 9.84 -36.61 -24.98
CA SER A 1028 10.76 -36.91 -23.87
C SER A 1028 12.25 -37.04 -24.19
N THR A 1029 13.05 -36.24 -23.50
CA THR A 1029 14.38 -36.68 -23.07
C THR A 1029 14.60 -36.20 -21.62
N ASN A 1030 14.56 -37.12 -20.64
CA ASN A 1030 15.62 -37.06 -19.64
C ASN A 1030 16.87 -37.45 -20.42
N GLU A 1031 17.56 -36.47 -21.00
CA GLU A 1031 18.94 -36.56 -21.51
C GLU A 1031 19.33 -37.98 -21.91
N TYR A 1032 18.87 -38.47 -23.08
CA TYR A 1032 18.92 -39.90 -23.44
C TYR A 1032 20.36 -40.46 -23.29
N ARG A 1033 20.57 -41.11 -22.15
CA ARG A 1033 21.83 -41.74 -21.73
C ARG A 1033 22.04 -43.02 -22.52
N THR A 1034 22.65 -42.91 -23.68
CA THR A 1034 23.48 -44.00 -24.21
C THR A 1034 24.65 -43.39 -24.98
N THR A 1035 25.86 -43.57 -24.46
CA THR A 1035 27.18 -43.36 -25.12
C THR A 1035 27.83 -41.97 -25.11
N GLY A 1036 27.66 -41.17 -24.04
CA GLY A 1036 28.60 -40.08 -23.74
C GLY A 1036 28.53 -38.86 -24.68
N LEU A 1037 27.44 -38.71 -25.44
CA LEU A 1037 27.13 -37.51 -26.22
C LEU A 1037 25.63 -37.23 -26.06
N VAL A 1038 25.28 -35.98 -25.72
CA VAL A 1038 23.91 -35.49 -25.68
C VAL A 1038 23.54 -35.06 -27.10
N SER A 1039 22.69 -35.82 -27.78
CA SER A 1039 22.12 -35.39 -29.07
C SER A 1039 20.79 -34.70 -28.81
N MET A 1040 20.78 -33.37 -28.87
CA MET A 1040 19.58 -32.59 -29.18
C MET A 1040 19.44 -32.51 -30.71
N TYR A 1041 18.21 -32.53 -31.24
CA TYR A 1041 17.98 -32.58 -32.69
C TYR A 1041 18.55 -31.30 -33.36
N ASN A 1042 19.37 -31.49 -34.40
CA ASN A 1042 20.13 -30.48 -35.18
C ASN A 1042 21.36 -29.80 -34.50
N LYS A 1043 22.55 -30.29 -34.89
CA LYS A 1043 23.86 -29.61 -35.03
C LYS A 1043 24.66 -29.10 -33.80
N LEU A 1044 24.18 -29.13 -32.54
CA LEU A 1044 25.03 -28.73 -31.38
C LEU A 1044 25.79 -29.91 -30.72
N PRO A 1045 27.12 -29.84 -30.55
CA PRO A 1045 27.81 -30.61 -29.52
C PRO A 1045 27.55 -30.01 -28.12
N VAL A 1046 26.64 -30.61 -27.36
CA VAL A 1046 26.50 -30.31 -25.92
C VAL A 1046 27.62 -31.03 -25.16
N LEU A 1047 28.48 -30.26 -24.50
CA LEU A 1047 29.56 -30.79 -23.67
C LEU A 1047 29.04 -31.02 -22.25
N ALA A 1048 28.55 -32.23 -21.98
CA ALA A 1048 28.05 -32.61 -20.67
C ALA A 1048 29.13 -33.32 -19.83
N THR A 1049 29.35 -32.86 -18.59
CA THR A 1049 30.23 -33.53 -17.62
C THR A 1049 29.45 -33.74 -16.31
N ASN A 1050 29.28 -34.99 -15.87
CA ASN A 1050 28.58 -35.33 -14.62
C ASN A 1050 27.13 -34.85 -14.50
N VAL A 1051 26.31 -34.96 -15.55
CA VAL A 1051 24.86 -34.68 -15.45
C VAL A 1051 24.10 -35.94 -15.01
N THR A 1052 23.32 -35.83 -13.93
CA THR A 1052 22.74 -37.01 -13.26
C THR A 1052 21.24 -36.96 -12.98
N THR A 1053 20.64 -38.15 -12.95
CA THR A 1053 19.29 -38.34 -12.41
C THR A 1053 19.43 -38.78 -10.96
N MET A 1054 18.77 -38.08 -10.05
CA MET A 1054 18.84 -38.32 -8.61
C MET A 1054 17.42 -38.37 -8.01
N THR A 1055 17.27 -38.92 -6.80
CA THR A 1055 16.01 -38.82 -6.04
C THR A 1055 15.83 -37.39 -5.55
N ALA A 1056 14.58 -36.97 -5.28
CA ALA A 1056 14.32 -35.65 -4.72
C ALA A 1056 15.15 -35.40 -3.45
N ASP A 1057 15.17 -36.37 -2.53
CA ASP A 1057 15.96 -36.31 -1.29
C ASP A 1057 17.46 -36.10 -1.55
N ALA A 1058 18.04 -36.82 -2.51
CA ALA A 1058 19.47 -36.71 -2.81
C ALA A 1058 19.82 -35.36 -3.47
N ILE A 1059 18.89 -34.78 -4.24
CA ILE A 1059 19.10 -33.43 -4.79
C ILE A 1059 18.97 -32.38 -3.70
N GLN A 1060 18.03 -32.55 -2.78
CA GLN A 1060 17.90 -31.66 -1.61
C GLN A 1060 19.17 -31.70 -0.75
N GLU A 1061 19.72 -32.89 -0.46
CA GLU A 1061 20.98 -33.03 0.30
C GLU A 1061 22.18 -32.33 -0.39
N GLU A 1062 22.29 -32.50 -1.71
CA GLU A 1062 23.32 -31.85 -2.53
C GLU A 1062 23.19 -30.33 -2.52
N TRP A 1063 21.95 -29.84 -2.62
CA TRP A 1063 21.62 -28.43 -2.55
C TRP A 1063 21.91 -27.84 -1.17
N ASP A 1064 21.52 -28.51 -0.10
CA ASP A 1064 21.77 -28.09 1.28
C ASP A 1064 23.28 -27.97 1.55
N ARG A 1065 24.09 -28.89 0.99
CA ARG A 1065 25.55 -28.79 1.06
C ARG A 1065 26.08 -27.56 0.33
N ILE A 1066 25.61 -27.29 -0.89
CA ILE A 1066 26.03 -26.12 -1.68
C ILE A 1066 25.61 -24.83 -0.99
N GLN A 1067 24.41 -24.77 -0.41
CA GLN A 1067 23.96 -23.63 0.39
C GLN A 1067 24.85 -23.40 1.60
N LEU A 1068 25.28 -24.46 2.29
CA LEU A 1068 26.24 -24.37 3.38
C LEU A 1068 27.61 -23.86 2.91
N GLU A 1069 28.13 -24.35 1.78
CA GLU A 1069 29.38 -23.89 1.18
C GLU A 1069 29.31 -22.41 0.77
N ILE A 1070 28.18 -21.98 0.18
CA ILE A 1070 27.92 -20.57 -0.15
C ILE A 1070 27.85 -19.72 1.13
N LEU A 1071 27.12 -20.16 2.15
CA LEU A 1071 27.01 -19.49 3.44
C LEU A 1071 28.39 -19.29 4.11
N LEU A 1072 29.22 -20.34 4.08
CA LEU A 1072 30.59 -20.31 4.61
C LEU A 1072 31.51 -19.38 3.79
N SER A 1073 31.33 -19.31 2.46
CA SER A 1073 32.10 -18.39 1.62
C SER A 1073 31.71 -16.91 1.84
N LYS A 1074 30.43 -16.61 2.15
CA LYS A 1074 29.96 -15.25 2.49
C LYS A 1074 30.46 -14.77 3.86
N THR A 1075 30.68 -15.67 4.82
CA THR A 1075 31.26 -15.32 6.14
C THR A 1075 32.73 -14.88 6.11
N GLU A 1076 33.44 -15.00 4.98
CA GLU A 1076 34.83 -14.52 4.85
C GLU A 1076 34.94 -13.04 4.43
N GLN A 1077 33.85 -12.40 3.95
CA GLN A 1077 33.88 -11.02 3.42
C GLN A 1077 33.11 -9.97 4.26
N SER A 1078 32.11 -10.39 5.05
CA SER A 1078 31.34 -9.52 5.94
C SER A 1078 31.96 -9.58 7.33
N GLY A 1079 32.53 -8.49 7.84
CA GLY A 1079 33.29 -8.43 9.10
C GLY A 1079 32.48 -8.78 10.35
N ASN A 1080 32.11 -10.04 10.48
CA ASN A 1080 31.31 -10.64 11.55
C ASN A 1080 31.97 -11.97 12.01
N ARG A 1081 33.29 -12.11 11.80
CA ARG A 1081 34.03 -13.31 12.17
C ARG A 1081 34.49 -13.24 13.62
N TRP A 1082 34.43 -14.37 14.33
CA TRP A 1082 35.15 -14.56 15.58
C TRP A 1082 36.47 -15.28 15.35
N LEU A 1083 37.56 -14.62 15.71
CA LEU A 1083 38.91 -15.14 15.73
C LEU A 1083 39.31 -15.48 17.17
N THR A 1084 40.23 -16.42 17.34
CA THR A 1084 40.79 -16.74 18.65
C THR A 1084 42.26 -17.10 18.54
N GLY A 1085 43.05 -16.67 19.52
CA GLY A 1085 44.47 -16.97 19.61
C GLY A 1085 45.04 -16.58 20.97
N LYS A 1086 46.36 -16.51 21.07
CA LYS A 1086 47.07 -16.20 22.32
C LYS A 1086 47.73 -14.83 22.23
N GLY A 1087 47.38 -13.93 23.15
CA GLY A 1087 47.83 -12.53 23.13
C GLY A 1087 46.92 -11.63 22.29
N ALA A 1088 47.11 -10.31 22.41
CA ALA A 1088 46.36 -9.32 21.63
C ALA A 1088 46.60 -9.49 20.12
N PRO A 1089 45.56 -9.28 19.28
CA PRO A 1089 45.65 -9.50 17.84
C PRO A 1089 46.57 -8.48 17.14
N ILE A 1090 47.39 -8.95 16.20
CA ILE A 1090 48.37 -8.14 15.44
C ILE A 1090 48.20 -8.22 13.91
N GLU A 1091 47.32 -9.09 13.42
CA GLU A 1091 47.07 -9.29 11.99
C GLU A 1091 45.90 -8.41 11.51
N ALA A 1092 45.94 -7.95 10.26
CA ALA A 1092 44.82 -7.20 9.68
C ALA A 1092 43.60 -8.11 9.46
N ALA A 1093 42.39 -7.57 9.67
CA ALA A 1093 41.12 -8.28 9.53
C ALA A 1093 40.06 -7.38 8.85
N ASN A 1094 38.80 -7.82 8.79
CA ASN A 1094 37.72 -7.01 8.23
C ASN A 1094 37.07 -6.15 9.31
N ALA A 1095 36.58 -4.96 8.95
CA ALA A 1095 35.93 -4.06 9.89
C ALA A 1095 34.69 -4.73 10.51
N GLY A 1096 34.64 -4.82 11.84
CA GLY A 1096 33.60 -5.51 12.60
C GLY A 1096 33.99 -6.88 13.15
N ASP A 1097 35.09 -7.48 12.65
CA ASP A 1097 35.57 -8.78 13.15
C ASP A 1097 35.92 -8.72 14.63
N MET A 1098 35.65 -9.80 15.35
CA MET A 1098 35.88 -9.96 16.78
C MET A 1098 37.03 -10.94 17.02
N TYR A 1099 37.88 -10.68 18.01
CA TYR A 1099 39.00 -11.54 18.39
C TYR A 1099 38.99 -11.79 19.89
N LEU A 1100 39.07 -13.06 20.30
CA LEU A 1100 39.23 -13.47 21.69
C LEU A 1100 40.67 -13.92 21.98
N ASP A 1101 41.36 -13.19 22.85
CA ASP A 1101 42.61 -13.64 23.47
C ASP A 1101 42.28 -14.74 24.49
N ALA A 1102 42.63 -15.98 24.15
CA ALA A 1102 42.37 -17.15 24.98
C ALA A 1102 43.16 -17.13 26.30
N ASP A 1103 44.29 -16.42 26.37
CA ASP A 1103 45.12 -16.35 27.58
C ASP A 1103 44.51 -15.36 28.58
N SER A 1104 44.25 -14.12 28.18
CA SER A 1104 43.72 -13.07 29.08
C SER A 1104 42.19 -13.07 29.21
N GLY A 1105 41.47 -13.56 28.22
CA GLY A 1105 40.01 -13.41 28.09
C GLY A 1105 39.58 -12.08 27.47
N ASP A 1106 40.52 -11.25 27.01
CA ASP A 1106 40.22 -9.98 26.34
C ASP A 1106 39.59 -10.20 24.96
N VAL A 1107 38.57 -9.43 24.66
CA VAL A 1107 37.87 -9.39 23.37
C VAL A 1107 38.19 -8.07 22.70
N TYR A 1108 38.58 -8.14 21.43
CA TYR A 1108 38.91 -7.01 20.58
C TYR A 1108 37.99 -7.00 19.37
N GLN A 1109 37.70 -5.81 18.83
CA GLN A 1109 37.01 -5.63 17.57
C GLN A 1109 37.92 -4.88 16.58
N TYR A 1110 37.96 -5.32 15.33
CA TYR A 1110 38.74 -4.64 14.30
C TYR A 1110 37.92 -3.48 13.71
N MET A 1111 38.39 -2.24 13.88
CA MET A 1111 37.68 -1.04 13.44
C MET A 1111 37.98 -0.65 11.98
N GLY A 1112 38.49 -1.60 11.19
CA GLY A 1112 38.90 -1.40 9.79
C GLY A 1112 40.36 -0.95 9.60
N ASN A 1113 41.00 -0.37 10.62
CA ASN A 1113 42.42 0.02 10.58
C ASN A 1113 43.26 -0.49 11.77
N SER A 1114 42.61 -0.93 12.85
CA SER A 1114 43.26 -1.35 14.08
C SER A 1114 42.30 -2.17 14.95
N TRP A 1115 42.87 -3.03 15.79
CA TRP A 1115 42.12 -3.75 16.82
C TRP A 1115 41.91 -2.86 18.04
N SER A 1116 40.65 -2.66 18.43
CA SER A 1116 40.26 -1.95 19.64
C SER A 1116 39.74 -2.93 20.68
N PHE A 1117 40.15 -2.75 21.93
CA PHE A 1117 39.64 -3.55 23.04
C PHE A 1117 38.16 -3.24 23.30
N VAL A 1118 37.36 -4.27 23.54
CA VAL A 1118 35.92 -4.17 23.80
C VAL A 1118 35.61 -4.54 25.25
N ILE A 1119 36.00 -5.75 25.67
CA ILE A 1119 35.62 -6.30 26.99
C ILE A 1119 36.56 -7.44 27.40
N ASN A 1120 36.74 -7.70 28.70
CA ASN A 1120 37.41 -8.91 29.21
C ASN A 1120 36.34 -9.90 29.74
N LEU A 1121 36.35 -11.14 29.24
CA LEU A 1121 35.37 -12.17 29.62
C LEU A 1121 35.69 -12.89 30.93
N LYS A 1122 36.87 -12.66 31.52
CA LYS A 1122 37.33 -13.23 32.80
C LYS A 1122 37.31 -12.22 33.96
N GLY A 1123 36.97 -10.94 33.73
CA GLY A 1123 36.79 -9.92 34.76
C GLY A 1123 37.32 -8.56 34.36
#